data_AF-A0A1H8VKD3-F1
#
_entry.id   AF-A0A1H8VKD3-F1
#
_cell.length_a   1.000
_cell.length_b   1.000
_cell.length_c   1.000
_cell.angle_alpha   90.00
_cell.angle_beta   90.00
_cell.angle_gamma   90.00
#
_symmetry.space_group_name_H-M   'P 1'
#
loop_
_entity.id
_entity.type
_entity.pdbx_description
1 polymer ?
#
loop_
_entity_poly.entity_id
_entity_poly.type
_entity_poly.pdbx_seq_one_letter_code
_entity_poly.pdbx_strand_id
1 'polypeptide(L)'
;MAARADPEGVTAAAVDDSTPSIAGAELARLLEDDPADLYENAPCGYLSMLPGGEIVKVNRTLTTWLGRDAGELVGTHFADLLTVGGRVYNETHLAPLLRMQGAAREVALDLALGDGAVLPCLLNAVEVRDAVGAPALIRVTLFEVSSRRRYERALLAAQRTAAESENRSRTLHQMVSQLAAAVSVHDVAEALVERGRAAVDAGGGALWLLPAAAPGDPQRGRPDLRLVAAAGISTRLRDELEAAGGSRLLRPGGVRVVSSGAEVERSWPGLAAAMHDERIDALVLVPVTADGRHRGGLVLVLGASGKGELISLTEPGNGGDLSPADADLLATMGRQAGQALERVWLYEETARQAARSAFLLDAARLMSAAAGVTETVERLAELAVPRLADVCVIDLLTEHGPVRPAARHADRSRQPLVDRLRDLHLPSRGGAHPGAQAVESGRTVWISEITDAVLGEMTQDERHLELVRGLELTGIVAVPLMADGRALGVLTLGVDRRRAALTAADVEVAEQLALQVSQVVDKAQRLELETQTSHTLQANLLPPAPPPVPGLEVAVRYVAASRGADVGGDFYDVVPLPAGGGVALAVGDVVGHDITAAAVMGQLRSVHRVLLADRPGPSAIIDRFQAGWGLLGLQRMATAMFGSLDPATGQLRLASAGHLSPLIVSASGAEFLEVRPSRMLGAPPSASPAVEWAGVLPVGATLVLFTDGLVESRTADIDEGLALLLRAAEAAHGDGPDQLCDRLLAELIGDHRADDVALLAIARV
;
A
#
# COMPACT_ATOMS: atom_id res chain seq x y z
N MET A 1 12.93 15.61 46.22
CA MET A 1 13.20 17.06 46.19
C MET A 1 11.89 17.77 46.46
N ALA A 2 11.83 18.42 47.62
CA ALA A 2 10.68 19.17 48.09
C ALA A 2 10.47 20.43 47.24
N ALA A 3 9.22 20.69 46.84
CA ALA A 3 8.75 22.02 46.51
C ALA A 3 7.47 22.25 47.32
N ARG A 4 7.67 22.96 48.43
CA ARG A 4 6.63 23.52 49.29
C ARG A 4 5.81 24.51 48.45
N ALA A 5 4.49 24.39 48.50
CA ALA A 5 3.58 25.48 48.16
C ALA A 5 2.84 25.85 49.45
N ASP A 6 2.95 27.13 49.80
CA ASP A 6 2.37 27.79 50.97
C ASP A 6 0.85 27.62 51.06
N PRO A 7 0.30 27.47 52.28
CA PRO A 7 -1.09 27.78 52.56
C PRO A 7 -1.18 29.25 53.00
N GLU A 8 -1.23 30.18 52.04
CA GLU A 8 -1.61 31.57 52.33
C GLU A 8 -3.12 31.72 52.26
N GLY A 9 -3.70 32.22 53.36
CA GLY A 9 -4.82 33.16 53.24
C GLY A 9 -6.23 32.60 53.44
N VAL A 10 -6.47 31.68 54.38
CA VAL A 10 -7.73 31.78 55.14
C VAL A 10 -7.45 32.81 56.23
N THR A 11 -7.69 34.07 55.88
CA THR A 11 -7.92 35.12 56.87
C THR A 11 -8.92 34.56 57.87
N ALA A 12 -8.47 34.37 59.11
CA ALA A 12 -9.35 34.36 60.25
C ALA A 12 -10.06 35.72 60.19
N ALA A 13 -11.22 35.75 59.53
CA ALA A 13 -12.18 36.80 59.73
C ALA A 13 -12.31 36.88 61.25
N ALA A 14 -11.86 38.00 61.80
CA ALA A 14 -12.10 38.34 63.18
C ALA A 14 -13.56 37.97 63.45
N VAL A 15 -13.75 36.98 64.32
CA VAL A 15 -15.03 36.77 64.95
C VAL A 15 -15.28 38.11 65.63
N ASP A 16 -16.09 38.93 64.99
CA ASP A 16 -16.66 40.10 65.61
C ASP A 16 -17.48 39.54 66.76
N ASP A 17 -16.87 39.54 67.94
CA ASP A 17 -17.44 39.09 69.21
C ASP A 17 -18.47 40.14 69.71
N SER A 18 -19.22 40.69 68.75
CA SER A 18 -20.41 41.50 68.92
C SER A 18 -21.65 40.62 69.03
N THR A 19 -21.50 39.39 69.55
CA THR A 19 -22.65 38.71 70.13
C THR A 19 -23.02 39.51 71.38
N PRO A 20 -24.24 40.08 71.47
CA PRO A 20 -24.66 40.72 72.70
C PRO A 20 -24.58 39.67 73.81
N SER A 21 -23.60 39.80 74.70
CA SER A 21 -23.54 39.04 75.94
C SER A 21 -24.78 39.43 76.73
N ILE A 22 -25.86 38.65 76.57
CA ILE A 22 -27.03 38.75 77.44
C ILE A 22 -26.50 38.57 78.86
N ALA A 23 -26.54 39.64 79.66
CA ALA A 23 -26.02 39.61 81.03
C ALA A 23 -26.70 38.46 81.79
N GLY A 24 -26.01 37.77 82.70
CA GLY A 24 -26.54 36.57 83.35
C GLY A 24 -27.92 36.72 84.00
N ALA A 25 -28.33 37.95 84.36
CA ALA A 25 -29.67 38.26 84.85
C ALA A 25 -30.76 38.35 83.76
N GLU A 26 -30.40 38.77 82.55
CA GLU A 26 -31.29 38.87 81.39
C GLU A 26 -31.46 37.49 80.72
N LEU A 27 -30.41 36.66 80.72
CA LEU A 27 -30.51 35.25 80.31
C LEU A 27 -31.34 34.45 81.33
N ALA A 28 -31.16 34.70 82.63
CA ALA A 28 -32.00 34.11 83.67
C ALA A 28 -33.47 34.51 83.52
N ARG A 29 -33.75 35.75 83.07
CA ARG A 29 -35.11 36.23 82.77
C ARG A 29 -35.70 35.61 81.51
N LEU A 30 -34.89 35.37 80.49
CA LEU A 30 -35.30 34.65 79.27
C LEU A 30 -35.50 33.15 79.50
N LEU A 31 -34.93 32.60 80.58
CA LEU A 31 -35.09 31.21 81.02
C LEU A 31 -36.15 31.04 82.13
N GLU A 32 -36.75 32.13 82.63
CA GLU A 32 -37.95 32.07 83.45
C GLU A 32 -39.14 31.77 82.51
N ASP A 33 -39.46 30.48 82.40
CA ASP A 33 -40.55 29.98 81.55
C ASP A 33 -41.93 30.50 82.03
N ASP A 34 -42.37 31.65 81.53
CA ASP A 34 -43.79 32.03 81.57
C ASP A 34 -44.56 31.10 80.63
N PRO A 35 -45.47 30.24 81.14
CA PRO A 35 -46.22 29.32 80.29
C PRO A 35 -47.06 30.02 79.21
N ALA A 36 -47.45 31.28 79.44
CA ALA A 36 -48.15 32.08 78.44
C ALA A 36 -47.21 32.49 77.30
N ASP A 37 -46.01 32.97 77.62
CA ASP A 37 -45.01 33.37 76.61
C ASP A 37 -44.52 32.17 75.79
N LEU A 38 -44.24 31.04 76.45
CA LEU A 38 -43.87 29.78 75.80
C LEU A 38 -44.93 29.29 74.81
N TYR A 39 -46.22 29.49 75.12
CA TYR A 39 -47.31 29.14 74.21
C TYR A 39 -47.38 30.13 73.04
N GLU A 40 -47.40 31.43 73.33
CA GLU A 40 -47.59 32.49 72.33
C GLU A 40 -46.46 32.50 71.31
N ASN A 41 -45.20 32.40 71.74
CA ASN A 41 -44.02 32.49 70.88
C ASN A 41 -43.38 31.13 70.58
N ALA A 42 -44.10 30.03 70.77
CA ALA A 42 -43.59 28.70 70.41
C ALA A 42 -43.13 28.66 68.94
N PRO A 43 -42.04 27.96 68.58
CA PRO A 43 -41.55 27.86 67.20
C PRO A 43 -42.41 26.94 66.31
N CYS A 44 -43.70 26.83 66.63
CA CYS A 44 -44.71 26.08 65.90
C CYS A 44 -46.08 26.74 66.11
N GLY A 45 -46.98 26.54 65.16
CA GLY A 45 -48.35 26.98 65.30
C GLY A 45 -49.07 26.10 66.32
N TYR A 46 -49.68 26.71 67.33
CA TYR A 46 -50.54 26.03 68.29
C TYR A 46 -51.97 26.52 68.13
N LEU A 47 -52.91 25.59 68.14
CA LEU A 47 -54.31 25.90 68.38
C LEU A 47 -54.95 24.85 69.27
N SER A 48 -56.03 25.25 69.93
CA SER A 48 -56.94 24.37 70.63
C SER A 48 -58.33 24.57 70.05
N MET A 49 -59.02 23.46 69.79
CA MET A 49 -60.37 23.48 69.24
C MET A 49 -61.30 22.55 70.03
N LEU A 50 -62.60 22.83 70.00
CA LEU A 50 -63.62 21.93 70.54
C LEU A 50 -63.71 20.65 69.68
N PRO A 51 -64.31 19.55 70.19
CA PRO A 51 -64.49 18.33 69.40
C PRO A 51 -65.27 18.52 68.08
N GLY A 52 -66.05 19.61 67.99
CA GLY A 52 -66.74 20.05 66.78
C GLY A 52 -65.89 20.86 65.80
N GLY A 53 -64.58 21.04 66.05
CA GLY A 53 -63.63 21.71 65.16
C GLY A 53 -63.57 23.25 65.30
N GLU A 54 -64.37 23.84 66.18
CA GLU A 54 -64.34 25.28 66.49
C GLU A 54 -63.09 25.66 67.30
N ILE A 55 -62.31 26.62 66.80
CA ILE A 55 -61.06 27.06 67.41
C ILE A 55 -61.37 27.94 68.63
N VAL A 56 -60.81 27.60 69.79
CA VAL A 56 -61.01 28.34 71.05
C VAL A 56 -59.74 29.03 71.54
N LYS A 57 -58.58 28.63 71.04
CA LYS A 57 -57.30 29.28 71.36
C LYS A 57 -56.33 29.09 70.20
N VAL A 58 -55.53 30.10 69.91
CA VAL A 58 -54.46 30.08 68.91
C VAL A 58 -53.27 30.86 69.45
N ASN A 59 -52.05 30.47 69.11
CA ASN A 59 -50.86 31.22 69.51
C ASN A 59 -50.45 32.27 68.47
N ARG A 60 -49.64 33.24 68.91
CA ARG A 60 -49.09 34.29 68.05
C ARG A 60 -48.39 33.73 66.81
N THR A 61 -47.57 32.71 66.93
CA THR A 61 -46.87 32.10 65.78
C THR A 61 -47.83 31.70 64.65
N LEU A 62 -48.94 31.04 64.96
CA LEU A 62 -49.92 30.65 63.94
C LEU A 62 -50.69 31.85 63.36
N THR A 63 -51.02 32.85 64.19
CA THR A 63 -51.63 34.09 63.68
C THR A 63 -50.73 34.83 62.71
N THR A 64 -49.41 34.88 62.98
CA THR A 64 -48.40 35.47 62.09
C THR A 64 -48.30 34.69 60.78
N TRP A 65 -48.29 33.35 60.83
CA TRP A 65 -48.27 32.53 59.62
C TRP A 65 -49.47 32.76 58.72
N LEU A 66 -50.67 32.84 59.31
CA LEU A 66 -51.93 33.01 58.56
C LEU A 66 -52.19 34.46 58.13
N GLY A 67 -51.49 35.44 58.72
CA GLY A 67 -51.73 36.87 58.52
C GLY A 67 -53.08 37.35 59.07
N ARG A 68 -53.61 36.67 60.10
CA ARG A 68 -54.94 36.93 60.69
C ARG A 68 -54.84 37.04 62.21
N ASP A 69 -55.51 38.02 62.80
CA ASP A 69 -55.51 38.21 64.26
C ASP A 69 -56.26 37.09 65.00
N ALA A 70 -55.86 36.83 66.25
CA ALA A 70 -56.46 35.76 67.06
C ALA A 70 -57.99 35.89 67.21
N GLY A 71 -58.51 37.12 67.29
CA GLY A 71 -59.95 37.39 67.38
C GLY A 71 -60.74 37.04 66.11
N GLU A 72 -60.08 36.93 64.95
CA GLU A 72 -60.71 36.48 63.71
C GLU A 72 -60.67 34.96 63.53
N LEU A 73 -59.78 34.27 64.24
CA LEU A 73 -59.60 32.83 64.17
C LEU A 73 -60.39 32.10 65.27
N VAL A 74 -60.45 32.66 66.47
CA VAL A 74 -61.24 32.10 67.58
C VAL A 74 -62.73 32.21 67.23
N GLY A 75 -63.44 31.07 67.34
CA GLY A 75 -64.84 30.91 66.93
C GLY A 75 -65.03 30.45 65.48
N THR A 76 -63.97 30.36 64.67
CA THR A 76 -64.03 29.76 63.33
C THR A 76 -63.75 28.26 63.37
N HIS A 77 -64.09 27.53 62.30
CA HIS A 77 -63.85 26.10 62.23
C HIS A 77 -62.46 25.82 61.63
N PHE A 78 -61.68 24.89 62.20
CA PHE A 78 -60.32 24.56 61.71
C PHE A 78 -60.28 24.20 60.23
N ALA A 79 -61.33 23.52 59.72
CA ALA A 79 -61.43 23.20 58.30
C ALA A 79 -61.44 24.45 57.39
N ASP A 80 -61.87 25.61 57.89
CA ASP A 80 -61.89 26.86 57.10
C ASP A 80 -60.48 27.39 56.84
N LEU A 81 -59.49 26.94 57.62
CA LEU A 81 -58.08 27.27 57.42
C LEU A 81 -57.39 26.36 56.40
N LEU A 82 -58.08 25.33 55.88
CA LEU A 82 -57.52 24.36 54.95
C LEU A 82 -57.89 24.68 53.50
N THR A 83 -57.01 24.26 52.57
CA THR A 83 -57.36 24.24 51.13
C THR A 83 -58.59 23.34 50.86
N VAL A 84 -59.21 23.46 49.67
CA VAL A 84 -60.37 22.63 49.29
C VAL A 84 -60.10 21.14 49.46
N GLY A 85 -58.93 20.65 49.03
CA GLY A 85 -58.52 19.25 49.23
C GLY A 85 -58.25 18.92 50.71
N GLY A 86 -57.65 19.85 51.45
CA GLY A 86 -57.41 19.69 52.89
C GLY A 86 -58.69 19.54 53.71
N ARG A 87 -59.77 20.25 53.35
CA ARG A 87 -61.09 20.10 54.00
C ARG A 87 -61.65 18.70 53.85
N VAL A 88 -61.64 18.16 52.63
CA VAL A 88 -62.10 16.79 52.34
C VAL A 88 -61.28 15.78 53.15
N TYR A 89 -59.95 15.94 53.19
CA TYR A 89 -59.07 15.06 53.96
C TYR A 89 -59.34 15.17 55.47
N ASN A 90 -59.59 16.37 55.98
CA ASN A 90 -59.91 16.59 57.39
C ASN A 90 -61.18 15.83 57.82
N GLU A 91 -62.24 15.89 57.02
CA GLU A 91 -63.50 15.21 57.31
C GLU A 91 -63.42 13.68 57.16
N THR A 92 -62.72 13.22 56.13
CA THR A 92 -62.70 11.78 55.77
C THR A 92 -61.63 10.98 56.50
N HIS A 93 -60.53 11.61 56.94
CA HIS A 93 -59.39 10.91 57.54
C HIS A 93 -59.02 11.48 58.92
N LEU A 94 -58.75 12.79 59.03
CA LEU A 94 -58.20 13.35 60.27
C LEU A 94 -59.20 13.31 61.45
N ALA A 95 -60.44 13.77 61.24
CA ALA A 95 -61.46 13.77 62.30
C ALA A 95 -61.86 12.35 62.75
N PRO A 96 -62.07 11.36 61.85
CA PRO A 96 -62.25 9.97 62.26
C PRO A 96 -61.06 9.39 63.03
N LEU A 97 -59.83 9.67 62.58
CA LEU A 97 -58.61 9.18 63.22
C LEU A 97 -58.48 9.74 64.65
N LEU A 98 -58.79 11.02 64.86
CA LEU A 98 -58.84 11.63 66.19
C LEU A 98 -59.90 11.00 67.08
N ARG A 99 -61.12 10.77 66.58
CA ARG A 99 -62.19 10.11 67.37
C ARG A 99 -61.87 8.67 67.76
N MET A 100 -61.19 7.93 66.87
CA MET A 100 -60.90 6.51 67.08
C MET A 100 -59.64 6.29 67.93
N GLN A 101 -58.58 7.06 67.71
CA GLN A 101 -57.26 6.83 68.30
C GLN A 101 -56.90 7.87 69.37
N GLY A 102 -57.67 8.95 69.51
CA GLY A 102 -57.40 10.04 70.45
C GLY A 102 -56.20 10.91 70.10
N ALA A 103 -55.49 10.63 69.01
CA ALA A 103 -54.37 11.43 68.52
C ALA A 103 -54.13 11.20 67.02
N ALA A 104 -53.60 12.22 66.34
CA ALA A 104 -53.10 12.19 64.97
C ALA A 104 -51.65 12.69 64.98
N ARG A 105 -50.75 12.01 64.27
CA ARG A 105 -49.33 12.38 64.21
C ARG A 105 -48.87 12.46 62.76
N GLU A 106 -48.06 13.47 62.47
CA GLU A 106 -47.38 13.72 61.19
C GLU A 106 -48.33 13.80 59.99
N VAL A 107 -49.50 14.40 60.17
CA VAL A 107 -50.49 14.54 59.11
C VAL A 107 -50.14 15.74 58.24
N ALA A 108 -49.74 15.49 56.99
CA ALA A 108 -49.45 16.55 56.03
C ALA A 108 -50.74 17.21 55.53
N LEU A 109 -50.82 18.52 55.63
CA LEU A 109 -51.93 19.32 55.11
C LEU A 109 -51.45 20.69 54.66
N ASP A 110 -52.29 21.36 53.90
CA ASP A 110 -52.00 22.65 53.30
C ASP A 110 -52.98 23.69 53.87
N LEU A 111 -52.45 24.67 54.60
CA LEU A 111 -53.23 25.81 55.11
C LEU A 111 -53.40 26.86 54.01
N ALA A 112 -54.58 27.46 53.93
CA ALA A 112 -54.87 28.55 53.02
C ALA A 112 -54.56 29.90 53.70
N LEU A 113 -53.69 30.70 53.08
CA LEU A 113 -53.35 32.04 53.53
C LEU A 113 -54.37 33.08 53.03
N GLY A 114 -54.48 34.21 53.72
CA GLY A 114 -55.45 35.27 53.38
C GLY A 114 -55.27 35.89 52.00
N ASP A 115 -54.09 35.76 51.40
CA ASP A 115 -53.74 36.23 50.05
C ASP A 115 -53.95 35.16 48.95
N GLY A 116 -54.47 33.97 49.31
CA GLY A 116 -54.68 32.84 48.41
C GLY A 116 -53.45 31.95 48.22
N ALA A 117 -52.29 32.27 48.83
CA ALA A 117 -51.15 31.38 48.88
C ALA A 117 -51.42 30.18 49.80
N VAL A 118 -50.59 29.15 49.70
CA VAL A 118 -50.74 27.91 50.46
C VAL A 118 -49.50 27.69 51.32
N LEU A 119 -49.71 27.45 52.61
CA LEU A 119 -48.66 27.11 53.57
C LEU A 119 -48.69 25.60 53.86
N PRO A 120 -47.70 24.82 53.39
CA PRO A 120 -47.63 23.39 53.69
C PRO A 120 -47.19 23.16 55.14
N CYS A 121 -48.01 22.40 55.88
CA CYS A 121 -47.79 22.11 57.28
C CYS A 121 -47.85 20.61 57.60
N LEU A 122 -47.16 20.21 58.67
CA LEU A 122 -47.36 18.93 59.34
C LEU A 122 -48.15 19.16 60.64
N LEU A 123 -49.26 18.45 60.78
CA LEU A 123 -50.15 18.52 61.93
C LEU A 123 -49.93 17.33 62.86
N ASN A 124 -49.77 17.65 64.14
CA ASN A 124 -49.94 16.72 65.26
C ASN A 124 -51.15 17.19 66.06
N ALA A 125 -52.07 16.29 66.40
CA ALA A 125 -53.22 16.61 67.22
C ALA A 125 -53.45 15.54 68.28
N VAL A 126 -53.91 15.95 69.47
CA VAL A 126 -54.27 15.05 70.56
C VAL A 126 -55.58 15.50 71.21
N GLU A 127 -56.45 14.54 71.44
CA GLU A 127 -57.72 14.74 72.13
C GLU A 127 -57.49 14.73 73.65
N VAL A 128 -57.92 15.80 74.30
CA VAL A 128 -57.97 15.95 75.75
C VAL A 128 -59.38 15.62 76.22
N ARG A 129 -59.49 14.68 77.16
CA ARG A 129 -60.76 14.20 77.71
C ARG A 129 -61.03 14.80 79.08
N ASP A 130 -62.30 14.98 79.43
CA ASP A 130 -62.72 15.41 80.75
C ASP A 130 -62.62 14.29 81.81
N ALA A 131 -62.97 14.60 83.06
CA ALA A 131 -62.96 13.65 84.18
C ALA A 131 -63.90 12.44 84.01
N VAL A 132 -64.84 12.49 83.05
CA VAL A 132 -65.82 11.44 82.75
C VAL A 132 -65.43 10.68 81.46
N GLY A 133 -64.31 11.04 80.83
CA GLY A 133 -63.75 10.38 79.64
C GLY A 133 -64.32 10.88 78.31
N ALA A 134 -65.15 11.93 78.30
CA ALA A 134 -65.69 12.54 77.09
C ALA A 134 -64.66 13.52 76.46
N PRO A 135 -64.60 13.64 75.12
CA PRO A 135 -63.73 14.60 74.44
C PRO A 135 -64.08 16.03 74.88
N ALA A 136 -63.13 16.75 75.47
CA ALA A 136 -63.32 18.12 75.95
C ALA A 136 -62.66 19.15 75.03
N LEU A 137 -61.47 18.84 74.51
CA LEU A 137 -60.66 19.75 73.71
C LEU A 137 -59.73 18.95 72.80
N ILE A 138 -59.40 19.46 71.63
CA ILE A 138 -58.35 18.90 70.76
C ILE A 138 -57.22 19.93 70.71
N ARG A 139 -56.01 19.52 71.11
CA ARG A 139 -54.80 20.33 70.98
C ARG A 139 -54.11 19.99 69.68
N VAL A 140 -53.72 21.01 68.93
CA VAL A 140 -53.10 20.87 67.62
C VAL A 140 -51.81 21.65 67.59
N THR A 141 -50.76 21.03 67.05
CA THR A 141 -49.47 21.63 66.75
C THR A 141 -49.22 21.51 65.25
N LEU A 142 -48.85 22.62 64.62
CA LEU A 142 -48.57 22.75 63.20
C LEU A 142 -47.11 23.16 63.01
N PHE A 143 -46.39 22.43 62.17
CA PHE A 143 -45.01 22.73 61.78
C PHE A 143 -44.97 23.15 60.32
N GLU A 144 -44.31 24.27 60.00
CA GLU A 144 -44.06 24.68 58.61
C GLU A 144 -43.07 23.73 57.93
N VAL A 145 -43.36 23.32 56.68
CA VAL A 145 -42.55 22.32 55.94
C VAL A 145 -42.05 22.84 54.57
N SER A 146 -42.14 24.16 54.36
CA SER A 146 -41.82 24.85 53.09
C SER A 146 -40.43 24.53 52.52
N SER A 147 -39.42 24.37 53.38
CA SER A 147 -38.04 24.06 52.96
C SER A 147 -37.89 22.63 52.44
N ARG A 148 -38.54 21.65 53.06
CA ARG A 148 -38.40 20.22 52.72
C ARG A 148 -38.92 19.90 51.32
N ARG A 149 -40.12 20.40 50.96
CA ARG A 149 -40.68 20.18 49.60
C ARG A 149 -39.82 20.82 48.50
N ARG A 150 -39.16 21.96 48.79
CA ARG A 150 -38.25 22.62 47.86
C ARG A 150 -36.98 21.78 47.62
N TYR A 151 -36.42 21.22 48.69
CA TYR A 151 -35.28 20.29 48.60
C TYR A 151 -35.63 19.02 47.82
N GLU A 152 -36.78 18.40 48.07
CA GLU A 152 -37.22 17.19 47.34
C GLU A 152 -37.36 17.44 45.83
N ARG A 153 -37.96 18.57 45.43
CA ARG A 153 -38.07 18.95 44.01
C ARG A 153 -36.71 19.24 43.37
N ALA A 154 -35.83 19.96 44.07
CA ALA A 154 -34.48 20.26 43.57
C ALA A 154 -33.64 18.98 43.42
N LEU A 155 -33.77 18.04 44.37
CA LEU A 155 -33.07 16.75 44.32
C LEU A 155 -33.54 15.90 43.14
N LEU A 156 -34.86 15.80 42.89
CA LEU A 156 -35.39 15.06 41.75
C LEU A 156 -34.94 15.66 40.40
N ALA A 157 -34.92 16.99 40.29
CA ALA A 157 -34.40 17.67 39.11
C ALA A 157 -32.90 17.38 38.91
N ALA A 158 -32.09 17.48 39.98
CA ALA A 158 -30.66 17.19 39.93
C ALA A 158 -30.37 15.72 39.56
N GLN A 159 -31.15 14.77 40.09
CA GLN A 159 -31.03 13.35 39.75
C GLN A 159 -31.36 13.08 38.27
N ARG A 160 -32.39 13.72 37.72
CA ARG A 160 -32.73 13.60 36.29
C ARG A 160 -31.61 14.13 35.40
N THR A 161 -31.11 15.33 35.68
CA THR A 161 -29.99 15.92 34.92
C THR A 161 -28.72 15.07 35.02
N ALA A 162 -28.43 14.50 36.19
CA ALA A 162 -27.30 13.58 36.38
C ALA A 162 -27.47 12.28 35.57
N ALA A 163 -28.65 11.66 35.59
CA ALA A 163 -28.94 10.45 34.83
C ALA A 163 -28.84 10.69 33.31
N GLU A 164 -29.36 11.81 32.81
CA GLU A 164 -29.23 12.20 31.40
C GLU A 164 -27.76 12.45 31.01
N SER A 165 -26.99 13.13 31.88
CA SER A 165 -25.56 13.34 31.67
C SER A 165 -24.78 12.02 31.63
N GLU A 166 -25.08 11.09 32.54
CA GLU A 166 -24.48 9.76 32.57
C GLU A 166 -24.82 8.98 31.29
N ASN A 167 -26.07 9.01 30.85
CA ASN A 167 -26.49 8.34 29.62
C ASN A 167 -25.76 8.90 28.39
N ARG A 168 -25.66 10.23 28.26
CA ARG A 168 -24.89 10.87 27.17
C ARG A 168 -23.41 10.49 27.21
N SER A 169 -22.80 10.49 28.39
CA SER A 169 -21.41 10.07 28.57
C SER A 169 -21.20 8.61 28.16
N ARG A 170 -22.13 7.72 28.54
CA ARG A 170 -22.12 6.31 28.15
C ARG A 170 -22.25 6.13 26.64
N THR A 171 -23.17 6.84 25.99
CA THR A 171 -23.34 6.80 24.52
C THR A 171 -22.08 7.27 23.80
N LEU A 172 -21.47 8.39 24.23
CA LEU A 172 -20.20 8.85 23.69
C LEU A 172 -19.08 7.83 23.89
N HIS A 173 -18.95 7.25 25.08
CA HIS A 173 -17.92 6.27 25.38
C HIS A 173 -18.07 5.01 24.50
N GLN A 174 -19.29 4.52 24.33
CA GLN A 174 -19.59 3.39 23.44
C GLN A 174 -19.28 3.71 21.98
N MET A 175 -19.63 4.92 21.52
CA MET A 175 -19.34 5.37 20.16
C MET A 175 -17.82 5.47 19.91
N VAL A 176 -17.07 6.12 20.80
CA VAL A 176 -15.61 6.22 20.70
C VAL A 176 -14.98 4.83 20.72
N SER A 177 -15.46 3.91 21.57
CA SER A 177 -14.96 2.53 21.60
C SER A 177 -15.21 1.77 20.29
N GLN A 178 -16.41 1.85 19.71
CA GLN A 178 -16.72 1.22 18.43
C GLN A 178 -15.92 1.82 17.27
N LEU A 179 -15.84 3.14 17.20
CA LEU A 179 -15.03 3.83 16.20
C LEU A 179 -13.55 3.52 16.34
N ALA A 180 -13.04 3.38 17.57
CA ALA A 180 -11.65 3.01 17.81
C ALA A 180 -11.34 1.62 17.24
N ALA A 181 -12.27 0.67 17.34
CA ALA A 181 -12.15 -0.70 16.82
C ALA A 181 -12.44 -0.85 15.32
N ALA A 182 -13.06 0.15 14.68
CA ALA A 182 -13.38 0.12 13.26
C ALA A 182 -12.12 0.05 12.38
N VAL A 183 -12.09 -0.90 11.45
CA VAL A 183 -10.99 -1.14 10.50
C VAL A 183 -11.39 -0.80 9.05
N SER A 184 -12.69 -0.63 8.78
CA SER A 184 -13.20 -0.28 7.47
C SER A 184 -14.13 0.94 7.52
N VAL A 185 -14.34 1.59 6.35
CA VAL A 185 -15.29 2.69 6.19
C VAL A 185 -16.71 2.22 6.55
N HIS A 186 -17.02 0.96 6.24
CA HIS A 186 -18.31 0.35 6.54
C HIS A 186 -18.55 0.22 8.05
N ASP A 187 -17.54 -0.22 8.82
CA ASP A 187 -17.64 -0.34 10.28
C ASP A 187 -17.94 1.02 10.94
N VAL A 188 -17.26 2.08 10.48
CA VAL A 188 -17.49 3.45 10.95
C VAL A 188 -18.92 3.90 10.60
N ALA A 189 -19.36 3.59 9.39
CA ALA A 189 -20.67 3.96 8.89
C ALA A 189 -21.80 3.28 9.68
N GLU A 190 -21.71 1.97 9.90
CA GLU A 190 -22.67 1.21 10.71
C GLU A 190 -22.73 1.72 12.15
N ALA A 191 -21.56 1.91 12.79
CA ALA A 191 -21.49 2.42 14.15
C ALA A 191 -22.14 3.81 14.28
N LEU A 192 -21.88 4.72 13.34
CA LEU A 192 -22.46 6.06 13.36
C LEU A 192 -23.98 6.04 13.14
N VAL A 193 -24.47 5.24 12.18
CA VAL A 193 -25.91 5.13 11.92
C VAL A 193 -26.63 4.55 13.14
N GLU A 194 -26.14 3.42 13.67
CA GLU A 194 -26.77 2.73 14.80
C GLU A 194 -26.79 3.59 16.06
N ARG A 195 -25.65 4.18 16.41
CA ARG A 195 -25.54 5.02 17.62
C ARG A 195 -26.26 6.34 17.47
N GLY A 196 -26.22 6.95 16.29
CA GLY A 196 -26.93 8.20 16.00
C GLY A 196 -28.43 8.02 16.16
N ARG A 197 -28.98 6.90 15.68
CA ARG A 197 -30.38 6.53 15.87
C ARG A 197 -30.73 6.34 17.34
N ALA A 198 -29.94 5.55 18.07
CA ALA A 198 -30.19 5.28 19.48
C ALA A 198 -30.09 6.55 20.37
N ALA A 199 -29.28 7.54 19.98
CA ALA A 199 -29.10 8.77 20.74
C ALA A 199 -30.34 9.67 20.80
N VAL A 200 -31.20 9.61 19.77
CA VAL A 200 -32.41 10.47 19.64
C VAL A 200 -33.68 9.67 19.37
N ASP A 201 -33.65 8.36 19.64
CA ASP A 201 -34.76 7.42 19.38
C ASP A 201 -35.29 7.48 17.93
N ALA A 202 -34.37 7.57 16.96
CA ALA A 202 -34.70 7.72 15.56
C ALA A 202 -35.14 6.39 14.92
N GLY A 203 -36.29 6.42 14.23
CA GLY A 203 -36.87 5.27 13.53
C GLY A 203 -36.06 4.81 12.31
N GLY A 204 -35.21 5.68 11.77
CA GLY A 204 -34.33 5.39 10.65
C GLY A 204 -33.10 6.28 10.61
N GLY A 205 -32.08 5.89 9.84
CA GLY A 205 -30.90 6.69 9.61
C GLY A 205 -30.08 6.21 8.42
N ALA A 206 -29.33 7.12 7.80
CA ALA A 206 -28.44 6.82 6.69
C ALA A 206 -27.26 7.78 6.62
N LEU A 207 -26.11 7.26 6.20
CA LEU A 207 -24.87 7.99 6.06
C LEU A 207 -24.47 8.08 4.58
N TRP A 208 -24.25 9.31 4.13
CA TRP A 208 -23.63 9.58 2.84
C TRP A 208 -22.24 10.18 3.05
N LEU A 209 -21.25 9.69 2.29
CA LEU A 209 -19.87 10.18 2.32
C LEU A 209 -19.48 10.78 0.97
N LEU A 210 -18.61 11.78 1.03
CA LEU A 210 -17.91 12.25 -0.15
C LEU A 210 -16.83 11.22 -0.51
N PRO A 211 -16.65 10.90 -1.80
CA PRO A 211 -15.50 10.13 -2.25
C PRO A 211 -14.21 10.76 -1.72
N ALA A 212 -13.26 9.94 -1.28
CA ALA A 212 -11.90 10.42 -1.04
C ALA A 212 -11.40 11.02 -2.36
N ALA A 213 -11.04 12.31 -2.36
CA ALA A 213 -10.54 12.98 -3.56
C ALA A 213 -9.27 12.24 -4.01
N ALA A 214 -9.28 11.70 -5.23
CA ALA A 214 -8.05 11.22 -5.85
C ALA A 214 -7.09 12.42 -5.97
N PRO A 215 -5.81 12.29 -5.58
CA PRO A 215 -4.84 13.33 -5.86
C PRO A 215 -4.73 13.49 -7.39
N GLY A 216 -5.10 14.67 -7.91
CA GLY A 216 -4.79 15.05 -9.29
C GLY A 216 -5.89 14.99 -10.35
N ASP A 217 -7.18 14.88 -10.00
CA ASP A 217 -8.28 15.09 -10.99
C ASP A 217 -8.81 16.54 -10.91
N PRO A 218 -8.44 17.45 -11.85
CA PRO A 218 -8.91 18.83 -11.85
C PRO A 218 -10.22 19.02 -12.64
N GLN A 219 -10.85 17.94 -13.16
CA GLN A 219 -11.83 18.06 -14.24
C GLN A 219 -13.23 17.48 -14.00
N ARG A 220 -13.66 17.17 -12.78
CA ARG A 220 -15.08 16.87 -12.53
C ARG A 220 -15.69 17.75 -11.43
N GLY A 221 -16.95 18.14 -11.67
CA GLY A 221 -17.77 18.96 -10.78
C GLY A 221 -17.85 18.39 -9.35
N ARG A 222 -18.44 19.17 -8.43
CA ARG A 222 -18.59 18.80 -7.02
C ARG A 222 -18.88 17.30 -6.87
N PRO A 223 -18.04 16.52 -6.18
CA PRO A 223 -18.23 15.08 -6.09
C PRO A 223 -19.57 14.77 -5.42
N ASP A 224 -20.36 13.91 -6.05
CA ASP A 224 -21.64 13.48 -5.51
C ASP A 224 -21.44 12.59 -4.28
N LEU A 225 -22.27 12.82 -3.28
CA LEU A 225 -22.32 12.05 -2.05
C LEU A 225 -22.79 10.61 -2.36
N ARG A 226 -22.08 9.61 -1.84
CA ARG A 226 -22.44 8.20 -1.99
C ARG A 226 -23.01 7.64 -0.71
N LEU A 227 -24.12 6.92 -0.79
CA LEU A 227 -24.69 6.19 0.33
C LEU A 227 -23.73 5.06 0.74
N VAL A 228 -23.38 5.00 2.03
CA VAL A 228 -22.42 4.01 2.56
C VAL A 228 -23.07 3.06 3.57
N ALA A 229 -24.02 3.55 4.36
CA ALA A 229 -24.81 2.74 5.27
C ALA A 229 -26.21 3.32 5.45
N ALA A 230 -27.20 2.46 5.67
CA ALA A 230 -28.58 2.84 5.92
C ALA A 230 -29.27 1.78 6.78
N ALA A 231 -30.09 2.22 7.72
CA ALA A 231 -30.91 1.35 8.56
C ALA A 231 -32.25 2.03 8.83
N GLY A 232 -33.37 1.30 8.69
CA GLY A 232 -34.70 1.80 9.04
C GLY A 232 -35.22 2.97 8.18
N ILE A 233 -34.61 3.23 7.02
CA ILE A 233 -35.04 4.25 6.06
C ILE A 233 -35.56 3.60 4.77
N SER A 234 -36.69 4.07 4.25
CA SER A 234 -37.32 3.51 3.04
C SER A 234 -36.45 3.75 1.78
N THR A 235 -36.64 2.96 0.72
CA THR A 235 -35.99 3.21 -0.58
C THR A 235 -36.48 4.53 -1.18
N ARG A 236 -37.79 4.77 -1.13
CA ARG A 236 -38.40 6.02 -1.62
C ARG A 236 -37.79 7.27 -0.98
N LEU A 237 -37.65 7.28 0.34
CA LEU A 237 -37.04 8.42 1.05
C LEU A 237 -35.56 8.58 0.71
N ARG A 238 -34.82 7.48 0.50
CA ARG A 238 -33.42 7.54 0.06
C ARG A 238 -33.29 8.16 -1.33
N ASP A 239 -34.10 7.70 -2.29
CA ASP A 239 -34.08 8.22 -3.67
C ASP A 239 -34.43 9.71 -3.69
N GLU A 240 -35.41 10.15 -2.89
CA GLU A 240 -35.77 11.56 -2.76
C GLU A 240 -34.69 12.40 -2.05
N LEU A 241 -33.98 11.83 -1.07
CA LEU A 241 -32.83 12.49 -0.42
C LEU A 241 -31.64 12.64 -1.38
N GLU A 242 -31.40 11.66 -2.24
CA GLU A 242 -30.38 11.73 -3.30
C GLU A 242 -30.78 12.77 -4.37
N ALA A 243 -32.05 12.74 -4.82
CA ALA A 243 -32.60 13.69 -5.80
C ALA A 243 -32.68 15.14 -5.28
N ALA A 244 -32.90 15.33 -3.98
CA ALA A 244 -32.87 16.63 -3.31
C ALA A 244 -31.48 17.31 -3.34
N GLY A 245 -30.46 16.56 -3.79
CA GLY A 245 -29.09 17.01 -3.97
C GLY A 245 -28.38 17.06 -2.63
N GLY A 246 -27.71 15.96 -2.27
CA GLY A 246 -27.03 15.80 -0.98
C GLY A 246 -26.11 16.97 -0.62
N SER A 247 -25.48 17.66 -1.58
CA SER A 247 -24.63 18.83 -1.31
C SER A 247 -25.39 20.13 -0.95
N ARG A 248 -26.72 20.19 -1.10
CA ARG A 248 -27.58 21.31 -0.66
C ARG A 248 -28.22 21.06 0.71
N LEU A 249 -28.68 19.84 0.98
CA LEU A 249 -29.26 19.48 2.28
C LEU A 249 -28.16 19.25 3.33
N LEU A 250 -27.12 18.47 2.99
CA LEU A 250 -26.02 18.07 3.87
C LEU A 250 -24.84 19.05 3.78
N ARG A 251 -25.12 20.35 3.70
CA ARG A 251 -24.06 21.37 3.66
C ARG A 251 -23.22 21.34 4.95
N PRO A 252 -21.92 21.68 4.87
CA PRO A 252 -21.10 21.90 6.06
C PRO A 252 -21.74 22.94 6.99
N GLY A 253 -21.82 22.63 8.29
CA GLY A 253 -22.49 23.45 9.31
C GLY A 253 -22.55 22.74 10.67
N GLY A 254 -23.47 23.17 11.54
CA GLY A 254 -23.85 22.44 12.76
C GLY A 254 -24.95 21.41 12.49
N VAL A 255 -25.41 20.72 13.54
CA VAL A 255 -26.58 19.84 13.45
C VAL A 255 -27.81 20.67 13.11
N ARG A 256 -28.61 20.19 12.16
CA ARG A 256 -29.82 20.87 11.68
C ARG A 256 -31.03 19.96 11.76
N VAL A 257 -32.17 20.54 12.07
CA VAL A 257 -33.46 19.84 12.01
C VAL A 257 -34.25 20.39 10.84
N VAL A 258 -34.81 19.51 10.02
CA VAL A 258 -35.69 19.82 8.89
C VAL A 258 -37.05 19.22 9.21
N SER A 259 -37.96 20.05 9.70
CA SER A 259 -39.32 19.65 10.08
C SER A 259 -40.25 19.67 8.88
N SER A 260 -41.29 18.83 8.90
CA SER A 260 -42.36 18.87 7.90
C SER A 260 -43.04 20.24 7.91
N GLY A 261 -43.03 20.96 6.78
CA GLY A 261 -43.65 22.28 6.68
C GLY A 261 -43.42 22.99 5.34
N ALA A 262 -43.96 24.21 5.23
CA ALA A 262 -44.03 24.97 3.98
C ALA A 262 -42.66 25.30 3.34
N GLU A 263 -41.56 25.25 4.09
CA GLU A 263 -40.21 25.42 3.56
C GLU A 263 -39.75 24.19 2.77
N VAL A 264 -39.92 22.99 3.34
CA VAL A 264 -39.55 21.73 2.68
C VAL A 264 -40.44 21.49 1.46
N GLU A 265 -41.74 21.77 1.57
CA GLU A 265 -42.69 21.68 0.43
C GLU A 265 -42.29 22.58 -0.75
N ARG A 266 -41.73 23.76 -0.48
CA ARG A 266 -41.31 24.71 -1.52
C ARG A 266 -39.97 24.33 -2.15
N SER A 267 -39.02 23.88 -1.33
CA SER A 267 -37.64 23.63 -1.76
C SER A 267 -37.38 22.20 -2.25
N TRP A 268 -38.10 21.22 -1.71
CA TRP A 268 -37.98 19.79 -2.02
C TRP A 268 -39.35 19.09 -1.96
N PRO A 269 -40.23 19.31 -2.95
CA PRO A 269 -41.60 18.79 -2.93
C PRO A 269 -41.68 17.26 -2.90
N GLY A 270 -40.78 16.54 -3.58
CA GLY A 270 -40.71 15.07 -3.55
C GLY A 270 -40.34 14.53 -2.15
N LEU A 271 -39.35 15.16 -1.50
CA LEU A 271 -38.97 14.86 -0.12
C LEU A 271 -40.12 15.18 0.87
N ALA A 272 -40.82 16.30 0.70
CA ALA A 272 -41.97 16.65 1.53
C ALA A 272 -43.10 15.62 1.42
N ALA A 273 -43.39 15.14 0.20
CA ALA A 273 -44.38 14.09 -0.03
C ALA A 273 -43.98 12.76 0.63
N ALA A 274 -42.70 12.37 0.52
CA ALA A 274 -42.19 11.18 1.20
C ALA A 274 -42.28 11.30 2.73
N MET A 275 -41.91 12.46 3.30
CA MET A 275 -42.03 12.71 4.74
C MET A 275 -43.49 12.65 5.21
N HIS A 276 -44.43 13.21 4.44
CA HIS A 276 -45.85 13.18 4.78
C HIS A 276 -46.43 11.75 4.73
N ASP A 277 -46.18 11.03 3.64
CA ASP A 277 -46.70 9.67 3.43
C ASP A 277 -46.16 8.68 4.49
N GLU A 278 -44.91 8.87 4.91
CA GLU A 278 -44.24 8.01 5.89
C GLU A 278 -44.39 8.51 7.35
N ARG A 279 -45.19 9.57 7.59
CA ARG A 279 -45.44 10.16 8.93
C ARG A 279 -44.15 10.57 9.67
N ILE A 280 -43.26 11.22 8.95
CA ILE A 280 -41.99 11.74 9.46
C ILE A 280 -42.19 13.20 9.89
N ASP A 281 -41.97 13.47 11.17
CA ASP A 281 -42.11 14.82 11.72
C ASP A 281 -40.90 15.68 11.39
N ALA A 282 -39.70 15.09 11.45
CA ALA A 282 -38.46 15.80 11.19
C ALA A 282 -37.31 14.88 10.73
N LEU A 283 -36.37 15.47 9.99
CA LEU A 283 -35.07 14.90 9.66
C LEU A 283 -33.97 15.64 10.41
N VAL A 284 -33.11 14.91 11.11
CA VAL A 284 -31.91 15.48 11.75
C VAL A 284 -30.70 15.25 10.86
N LEU A 285 -30.06 16.33 10.44
CA LEU A 285 -28.89 16.34 9.58
C LEU A 285 -27.66 16.59 10.44
N VAL A 286 -26.79 15.59 10.52
CA VAL A 286 -25.56 15.61 11.31
C VAL A 286 -24.36 15.63 10.37
N PRO A 287 -23.58 16.72 10.33
CA PRO A 287 -22.42 16.81 9.46
C PRO A 287 -21.29 15.93 9.99
N VAL A 288 -20.67 15.15 9.09
CA VAL A 288 -19.48 14.36 9.37
C VAL A 288 -18.26 15.15 8.91
N THR A 289 -17.43 15.55 9.87
CA THR A 289 -16.29 16.44 9.64
C THR A 289 -15.03 15.97 10.34
N ALA A 290 -13.88 16.20 9.71
CA ALA A 290 -12.56 15.95 10.28
C ALA A 290 -11.66 17.15 9.98
N ASP A 291 -11.01 17.73 10.99
CA ASP A 291 -10.14 18.90 10.88
C ASP A 291 -10.75 20.06 10.05
N GLY A 292 -12.04 20.29 10.22
CA GLY A 292 -12.80 21.32 9.50
C GLY A 292 -13.17 20.95 8.05
N ARG A 293 -12.74 19.80 7.54
CA ARG A 293 -13.15 19.26 6.23
C ARG A 293 -14.46 18.50 6.35
N HIS A 294 -15.37 18.78 5.43
CA HIS A 294 -16.62 18.04 5.30
C HIS A 294 -16.37 16.72 4.58
N ARG A 295 -16.75 15.61 5.21
CA ARG A 295 -16.58 14.25 4.66
C ARG A 295 -17.90 13.57 4.33
N GLY A 296 -19.03 14.13 4.79
CA GLY A 296 -20.35 13.58 4.53
C GLY A 296 -21.40 14.08 5.50
N GLY A 297 -22.56 13.42 5.50
CA GLY A 297 -23.66 13.74 6.40
C GLY A 297 -24.46 12.49 6.78
N LEU A 298 -24.76 12.38 8.07
CA LEU A 298 -25.72 11.43 8.62
C LEU A 298 -27.10 12.09 8.66
N VAL A 299 -28.11 11.39 8.15
CA VAL A 299 -29.52 11.76 8.27
C VAL A 299 -30.17 10.80 9.26
N LEU A 300 -30.92 11.33 10.23
CA LEU A 300 -31.74 10.56 11.16
C LEU A 300 -33.21 10.93 10.99
N VAL A 301 -34.10 9.96 11.06
CA VAL A 301 -35.54 10.10 10.82
C VAL A 301 -36.29 10.06 12.14
N LEU A 302 -36.95 11.15 12.50
CA LEU A 302 -37.82 11.26 13.67
C LEU A 302 -39.29 11.15 13.22
N GLY A 303 -40.03 10.21 13.79
CA GLY A 303 -41.44 9.98 13.48
C GLY A 303 -42.38 10.39 14.62
N ALA A 304 -43.67 10.50 14.31
CA ALA A 304 -44.74 10.75 15.27
C ALA A 304 -44.66 9.74 16.43
N SER A 305 -44.33 10.24 17.62
CA SER A 305 -43.89 9.47 18.78
C SER A 305 -44.72 8.21 19.03
N GLY A 306 -44.12 7.04 18.80
CA GLY A 306 -44.65 5.76 19.24
C GLY A 306 -44.37 5.52 20.73
N LYS A 307 -45.00 6.28 21.63
CA LYS A 307 -45.16 5.87 23.04
C LYS A 307 -46.62 6.06 23.46
N GLY A 308 -47.36 4.96 23.42
CA GLY A 308 -48.61 4.81 24.16
C GLY A 308 -48.33 4.68 25.66
N GLU A 309 -47.86 5.76 26.29
CA GLU A 309 -47.95 5.94 27.73
C GLU A 309 -49.01 7.00 28.03
N LEU A 310 -49.97 6.61 28.86
CA LEU A 310 -51.01 7.48 29.41
C LEU A 310 -50.39 8.78 29.96
N ILE A 311 -50.91 9.91 29.49
CA ILE A 311 -50.96 11.22 30.17
C ILE A 311 -49.63 11.61 30.85
N SER A 312 -48.69 12.18 30.07
CA SER A 312 -47.63 13.03 30.64
C SER A 312 -48.25 14.37 31.08
N LEU A 313 -48.22 14.67 32.38
CA LEU A 313 -48.58 15.99 32.93
C LEU A 313 -47.39 16.97 32.85
N THR A 314 -46.85 17.13 31.65
CA THR A 314 -45.98 18.25 31.28
C THR A 314 -46.69 19.04 30.21
N GLU A 315 -46.65 20.37 30.31
CA GLU A 315 -47.35 21.32 29.46
C GLU A 315 -47.32 20.95 27.95
N PRO A 316 -48.43 21.14 27.21
CA PRO A 316 -48.48 20.85 25.78
C PRO A 316 -47.66 21.89 25.01
N GLY A 317 -46.42 21.54 24.66
CA GLY A 317 -45.53 22.35 23.82
C GLY A 317 -44.48 21.49 23.10
N ASN A 318 -44.51 21.52 21.76
CA ASN A 318 -43.51 21.05 20.78
C ASN A 318 -42.95 19.62 20.90
N GLY A 319 -43.68 18.64 20.38
CA GLY A 319 -43.17 17.28 20.11
C GLY A 319 -42.22 17.17 18.89
N GLY A 320 -41.32 18.13 18.66
CA GLY A 320 -40.46 18.13 17.46
C GLY A 320 -39.10 18.83 17.57
N ASP A 321 -38.72 19.38 18.73
CA ASP A 321 -37.44 20.08 18.88
C ASP A 321 -36.36 19.19 19.49
N LEU A 322 -35.25 19.03 18.78
CA LEU A 322 -34.03 18.39 19.27
C LEU A 322 -33.43 19.23 20.41
N SER A 323 -33.15 18.63 21.58
CA SER A 323 -32.56 19.38 22.69
C SER A 323 -31.15 19.88 22.33
N PRO A 324 -30.70 21.04 22.86
CA PRO A 324 -29.33 21.52 22.62
C PRO A 324 -28.25 20.50 23.00
N ALA A 325 -28.50 19.71 24.06
CA ALA A 325 -27.59 18.68 24.52
C ALA A 325 -27.50 17.49 23.55
N ASP A 326 -28.60 17.11 22.90
CA ASP A 326 -28.62 16.04 21.90
C ASP A 326 -28.01 16.51 20.57
N ALA A 327 -28.21 17.78 20.21
CA ALA A 327 -27.52 18.40 19.09
C ALA A 327 -25.99 18.41 19.29
N ASP A 328 -25.52 18.75 20.49
CA ASP A 328 -24.08 18.71 20.85
C ASP A 328 -23.52 17.28 20.85
N LEU A 329 -24.29 16.31 21.35
CA LEU A 329 -23.95 14.89 21.29
C LEU A 329 -23.78 14.43 19.84
N LEU A 330 -24.79 14.65 19.00
CA LEU A 330 -24.76 14.27 17.59
C LEU A 330 -23.63 14.98 16.83
N ALA A 331 -23.40 16.27 17.08
CA ALA A 331 -22.28 17.01 16.49
C ALA A 331 -20.94 16.39 16.88
N THR A 332 -20.81 15.96 18.14
CA THR A 332 -19.61 15.27 18.63
C THR A 332 -19.43 13.92 17.96
N MET A 333 -20.50 13.14 17.80
CA MET A 333 -20.48 11.87 17.07
C MET A 333 -20.07 12.04 15.61
N GLY A 334 -20.61 13.05 14.92
CA GLY A 334 -20.23 13.39 13.55
C GLY A 334 -18.75 13.76 13.41
N ARG A 335 -18.18 14.49 14.38
CA ARG A 335 -16.74 14.79 14.42
C ARG A 335 -15.88 13.56 14.69
N GLN A 336 -16.27 12.73 15.67
CA GLN A 336 -15.52 11.50 16.01
C GLN A 336 -15.54 10.50 14.85
N ALA A 337 -16.68 10.33 14.18
CA ALA A 337 -16.79 9.49 12.99
C ALA A 337 -15.95 10.05 11.83
N GLY A 338 -15.94 11.37 11.63
CA GLY A 338 -15.06 12.00 10.64
C GLY A 338 -13.59 11.69 10.90
N GLN A 339 -13.12 11.81 12.14
CA GLN A 339 -11.74 11.45 12.53
C GLN A 339 -11.45 9.95 12.31
N ALA A 340 -12.41 9.08 12.63
CA ALA A 340 -12.26 7.65 12.39
C ALA A 340 -12.17 7.32 10.89
N LEU A 341 -12.94 8.01 10.03
CA LEU A 341 -12.87 7.86 8.57
C LEU A 341 -11.51 8.27 8.01
N GLU A 342 -10.96 9.41 8.44
CA GLU A 342 -9.60 9.83 8.02
C GLU A 342 -8.56 8.79 8.39
N ARG A 343 -8.66 8.25 9.60
CA ARG A 343 -7.76 7.20 10.08
C ARG A 343 -7.86 5.94 9.21
N VAL A 344 -9.07 5.47 8.91
CA VAL A 344 -9.28 4.30 8.05
C VAL A 344 -8.76 4.54 6.64
N TRP A 345 -9.10 5.68 6.01
CA TRP A 345 -8.59 6.01 4.67
C TRP A 345 -7.07 6.12 4.62
N LEU A 346 -6.45 6.70 5.66
CA LEU A 346 -5.00 6.78 5.76
C LEU A 346 -4.38 5.39 5.89
N TYR A 347 -4.98 4.49 6.67
CA TYR A 347 -4.53 3.10 6.77
C TYR A 347 -4.68 2.36 5.45
N GLU A 348 -5.80 2.51 4.74
CA GLU A 348 -6.02 1.92 3.42
C GLU A 348 -5.02 2.44 2.38
N GLU A 349 -4.73 3.76 2.36
CA GLU A 349 -3.72 4.34 1.47
C GLU A 349 -2.32 3.83 1.82
N THR A 350 -1.96 3.83 3.10
CA THR A 350 -0.66 3.33 3.57
C THR A 350 -0.49 1.86 3.23
N ALA A 351 -1.54 1.04 3.41
CA ALA A 351 -1.54 -0.37 3.04
C ALA A 351 -1.41 -0.57 1.52
N ARG A 352 -2.13 0.22 0.71
CA ARG A 352 -1.99 0.21 -0.75
C ARG A 352 -0.58 0.60 -1.19
N GLN A 353 -0.02 1.67 -0.62
CA GLN A 353 1.35 2.11 -0.91
C GLN A 353 2.38 1.05 -0.50
N ALA A 354 2.23 0.44 0.69
CA ALA A 354 3.10 -0.64 1.14
C ALA A 354 3.03 -1.87 0.21
N ALA A 355 1.83 -2.26 -0.22
CA ALA A 355 1.64 -3.35 -1.18
C ALA A 355 2.30 -3.07 -2.54
N ARG A 356 2.20 -1.83 -3.03
CA ARG A 356 2.87 -1.37 -4.27
C ARG A 356 4.38 -1.42 -4.14
N SER A 357 4.94 -0.88 -3.05
CA SER A 357 6.39 -0.92 -2.79
C SER A 357 6.90 -2.35 -2.66
N ALA A 358 6.17 -3.23 -1.97
CA ALA A 358 6.52 -4.64 -1.86
C ALA A 358 6.52 -5.34 -3.22
N PHE A 359 5.52 -5.06 -4.07
CA PHE A 359 5.46 -5.58 -5.43
C PHE A 359 6.68 -5.16 -6.28
N LEU A 360 7.02 -3.87 -6.30
CA LEU A 360 8.17 -3.39 -7.08
C LEU A 360 9.50 -3.94 -6.56
N LEU A 361 9.62 -4.17 -5.25
CA LEU A 361 10.79 -4.82 -4.67
C LEU A 361 10.90 -6.30 -5.08
N ASP A 362 9.78 -7.03 -5.07
CA ASP A 362 9.73 -8.42 -5.55
C ASP A 362 10.10 -8.50 -7.04
N ALA A 363 9.59 -7.57 -7.86
CA ALA A 363 9.95 -7.46 -9.27
C ALA A 363 11.46 -7.22 -9.44
N ALA A 364 12.02 -6.23 -8.73
CA ALA A 364 13.46 -5.92 -8.75
C ALA A 364 14.33 -7.13 -8.37
N ARG A 365 13.90 -7.92 -7.36
CA ARG A 365 14.60 -9.15 -6.96
C ARG A 365 14.56 -10.23 -8.04
N LEU A 366 13.41 -10.44 -8.69
CA LEU A 366 13.28 -11.40 -9.80
C LEU A 366 14.22 -11.03 -10.95
N MET A 367 14.28 -9.75 -11.31
CA MET A 367 15.18 -9.24 -12.36
C MET A 367 16.66 -9.43 -12.02
N SER A 368 17.04 -9.31 -10.74
CA SER A 368 18.42 -9.53 -10.33
C SER A 368 18.86 -10.99 -10.32
N ALA A 369 17.92 -11.94 -10.23
CA ALA A 369 18.22 -13.37 -10.07
C ALA A 369 18.18 -14.17 -11.38
N ALA A 370 17.49 -13.66 -12.40
CA ALA A 370 17.27 -14.38 -13.65
C ALA A 370 18.51 -14.34 -14.57
N ALA A 371 18.73 -15.43 -15.30
CA ALA A 371 19.89 -15.58 -16.19
C ALA A 371 19.64 -15.05 -17.62
N GLY A 372 18.37 -14.85 -18.01
CA GLY A 372 18.00 -14.41 -19.35
C GLY A 372 16.74 -13.54 -19.42
N VAL A 373 16.62 -12.75 -20.49
CA VAL A 373 15.53 -11.77 -20.68
C VAL A 373 14.17 -12.45 -20.72
N THR A 374 14.01 -13.49 -21.53
CA THR A 374 12.74 -14.22 -21.70
C THR A 374 12.23 -14.78 -20.38
N GLU A 375 13.10 -15.47 -19.63
CA GLU A 375 12.75 -16.00 -18.30
C GLU A 375 12.36 -14.88 -17.34
N THR A 376 13.09 -13.75 -17.38
CA THR A 376 12.82 -12.59 -16.53
C THR A 376 11.44 -12.01 -16.81
N VAL A 377 11.12 -11.72 -18.08
CA VAL A 377 9.84 -11.11 -18.44
C VAL A 377 8.66 -12.06 -18.22
N GLU A 378 8.85 -13.37 -18.40
CA GLU A 378 7.83 -14.36 -18.06
C GLU A 378 7.53 -14.37 -16.56
N ARG A 379 8.56 -14.43 -15.71
CA ARG A 379 8.40 -14.38 -14.25
C ARG A 379 7.79 -13.05 -13.78
N LEU A 380 8.12 -11.95 -14.43
CA LEU A 380 7.51 -10.65 -14.12
C LEU A 380 6.04 -10.60 -14.54
N ALA A 381 5.67 -11.17 -15.68
CA ALA A 381 4.26 -11.28 -16.07
C ALA A 381 3.47 -12.16 -15.08
N GLU A 382 4.07 -13.25 -14.60
CA GLU A 382 3.52 -14.10 -13.54
C GLU A 382 3.45 -13.41 -12.17
N LEU A 383 4.27 -12.39 -11.90
CA LEU A 383 4.19 -11.61 -10.67
C LEU A 383 3.15 -10.49 -10.78
N ALA A 384 3.10 -9.82 -11.93
CA ALA A 384 2.15 -8.74 -12.24
C ALA A 384 0.70 -9.21 -12.10
N VAL A 385 0.47 -10.49 -12.39
CA VAL A 385 -0.81 -11.16 -12.25
C VAL A 385 -0.73 -12.07 -11.01
N PRO A 386 -1.63 -12.01 -10.00
CA PRO A 386 -2.90 -11.30 -9.92
C PRO A 386 -2.80 -9.93 -9.22
N ARG A 387 -1.58 -9.41 -9.01
CA ARG A 387 -1.38 -8.25 -8.12
C ARG A 387 -1.84 -6.93 -8.74
N LEU A 388 -1.59 -6.72 -10.02
CA LEU A 388 -1.94 -5.51 -10.77
C LEU A 388 -3.08 -5.74 -11.77
N ALA A 389 -3.12 -6.92 -12.39
CA ALA A 389 -4.02 -7.22 -13.50
C ALA A 389 -4.44 -8.69 -13.53
N ASP A 390 -5.44 -9.01 -14.33
CA ASP A 390 -5.90 -10.38 -14.59
C ASP A 390 -5.21 -10.98 -15.81
N VAL A 391 -4.78 -10.13 -16.76
CA VAL A 391 -4.01 -10.48 -17.94
C VAL A 391 -2.76 -9.60 -18.00
N CYS A 392 -1.60 -10.20 -18.27
CA CYS A 392 -0.36 -9.49 -18.54
C CYS A 392 0.30 -10.07 -19.79
N VAL A 393 0.61 -9.19 -20.74
CA VAL A 393 1.29 -9.51 -21.99
C VAL A 393 2.48 -8.58 -22.13
N ILE A 394 3.66 -9.13 -22.42
CA ILE A 394 4.87 -8.36 -22.72
C ILE A 394 5.29 -8.71 -24.13
N ASP A 395 5.29 -7.71 -25.00
CA ASP A 395 5.77 -7.78 -26.37
C ASP A 395 7.11 -7.05 -26.45
N LEU A 396 8.14 -7.69 -27.02
CA LEU A 396 9.46 -7.09 -27.24
C LEU A 396 9.72 -6.89 -28.74
N LEU A 397 10.37 -5.78 -29.06
CA LEU A 397 10.85 -5.47 -30.40
C LEU A 397 12.31 -5.93 -30.51
N THR A 398 12.57 -6.88 -31.41
CA THR A 398 13.90 -7.42 -31.68
C THR A 398 14.30 -7.14 -33.13
N GLU A 399 15.57 -7.34 -33.48
CA GLU A 399 16.05 -7.20 -34.86
C GLU A 399 15.40 -8.22 -35.81
N HIS A 400 14.97 -9.38 -35.30
CA HIS A 400 14.27 -10.41 -36.07
C HIS A 400 12.75 -10.19 -36.15
N GLY A 401 12.24 -9.10 -35.57
CA GLY A 401 10.82 -8.77 -35.52
C GLY A 401 10.24 -8.73 -34.11
N PRO A 402 8.95 -8.42 -33.97
CA PRO A 402 8.27 -8.42 -32.68
C PRO A 402 8.09 -9.85 -32.16
N VAL A 403 8.31 -10.05 -30.88
CA VAL A 403 8.13 -11.34 -30.18
C VAL A 403 7.34 -11.13 -28.90
N ARG A 404 6.57 -12.14 -28.49
CA ARG A 404 5.76 -12.13 -27.26
C ARG A 404 6.34 -13.13 -26.25
N PRO A 405 7.42 -12.78 -25.54
CA PRO A 405 8.05 -13.70 -24.61
C PRO A 405 7.14 -14.05 -23.43
N ALA A 406 6.21 -13.17 -23.04
CA ALA A 406 5.33 -13.41 -21.91
C ALA A 406 3.87 -13.09 -22.21
N ALA A 407 2.99 -14.01 -21.84
CA ALA A 407 1.54 -13.85 -21.84
C ALA A 407 0.98 -14.71 -20.70
N ARG A 408 0.32 -14.08 -19.72
CA ARG A 408 -0.13 -14.73 -18.47
C ARG A 408 -1.51 -14.26 -18.04
N HIS A 409 -2.29 -15.18 -17.47
CA HIS A 409 -3.62 -14.94 -16.90
C HIS A 409 -3.68 -15.35 -15.41
N ALA A 410 -4.43 -14.62 -14.58
CA ALA A 410 -4.54 -14.86 -13.13
C ALA A 410 -5.24 -16.19 -12.85
N ASP A 411 -6.38 -16.38 -13.50
CA ASP A 411 -7.11 -17.64 -13.53
C ASP A 411 -6.41 -18.65 -14.45
N ARG A 412 -5.84 -19.71 -13.84
CA ARG A 412 -5.18 -20.81 -14.56
C ARG A 412 -6.10 -21.50 -15.57
N SER A 413 -7.43 -21.49 -15.35
CA SER A 413 -8.39 -22.09 -16.29
C SER A 413 -8.54 -21.29 -17.58
N ARG A 414 -8.21 -20.00 -17.56
CA ARG A 414 -8.26 -19.08 -18.71
C ARG A 414 -6.89 -18.89 -19.39
N GLN A 415 -5.81 -19.40 -18.80
CA GLN A 415 -4.47 -19.38 -19.40
C GLN A 415 -4.43 -19.89 -20.86
N PRO A 416 -5.17 -20.95 -21.26
CA PRO A 416 -5.19 -21.39 -22.65
C PRO A 416 -5.71 -20.35 -23.66
N LEU A 417 -6.51 -19.37 -23.25
CA LEU A 417 -6.95 -18.27 -24.11
C LEU A 417 -5.79 -17.32 -24.41
N VAL A 418 -4.98 -17.01 -23.39
CA VAL A 418 -3.84 -16.10 -23.50
C VAL A 418 -2.64 -16.78 -24.16
N ASP A 419 -2.45 -18.09 -23.99
CA ASP A 419 -1.43 -18.84 -24.71
C ASP A 419 -1.69 -18.85 -26.23
N ARG A 420 -2.95 -18.88 -26.68
CA ARG A 420 -3.28 -18.75 -28.10
C ARG A 420 -2.92 -17.37 -28.67
N LEU A 421 -2.90 -16.33 -27.85
CA LEU A 421 -2.40 -15.01 -28.24
C LEU A 421 -0.87 -14.99 -28.35
N ARG A 422 -0.13 -15.95 -27.79
CA ARG A 422 1.34 -15.93 -27.81
C ARG A 422 1.91 -15.92 -29.23
N ASP A 423 1.32 -16.72 -30.11
CA ASP A 423 1.83 -16.97 -31.47
C ASP A 423 1.01 -16.26 -32.56
N LEU A 424 -0.05 -15.55 -32.19
CA LEU A 424 -1.00 -14.91 -33.10
C LEU A 424 -1.18 -13.43 -32.75
N HIS A 425 -1.36 -12.59 -33.78
CA HIS A 425 -1.76 -11.18 -33.64
C HIS A 425 -0.83 -10.32 -32.79
N LEU A 426 0.49 -10.46 -32.98
CA LEU A 426 1.46 -9.49 -32.47
C LEU A 426 1.08 -8.07 -32.93
N PRO A 427 1.21 -7.04 -32.08
CA PRO A 427 0.84 -5.68 -32.45
C PRO A 427 1.71 -5.23 -33.63
N SER A 428 1.10 -5.10 -34.80
CA SER A 428 1.77 -4.55 -35.98
C SER A 428 1.80 -3.03 -35.87
N ARG A 429 2.91 -2.41 -36.28
CA ARG A 429 2.98 -0.94 -36.40
C ARG A 429 1.86 -0.44 -37.33
N GLY A 430 1.19 0.63 -36.94
CA GLY A 430 0.13 1.35 -37.64
C GLY A 430 -1.29 0.95 -37.26
N GLY A 431 -1.47 0.07 -36.27
CA GLY A 431 -2.78 -0.45 -35.86
C GLY A 431 -3.43 0.32 -34.70
N ALA A 432 -4.76 0.18 -34.55
CA ALA A 432 -5.53 0.75 -33.45
C ALA A 432 -5.39 -0.03 -32.12
N HIS A 433 -4.59 -1.09 -32.09
CA HIS A 433 -4.32 -1.84 -30.86
C HIS A 433 -3.57 -0.95 -29.84
N PRO A 434 -4.00 -0.87 -28.56
CA PRO A 434 -3.40 0.01 -27.55
C PRO A 434 -1.89 -0.18 -27.39
N GLY A 435 -1.42 -1.43 -27.49
CA GLY A 435 0.00 -1.76 -27.46
C GLY A 435 0.80 -1.15 -28.62
N ALA A 436 0.24 -1.13 -29.83
CA ALA A 436 0.89 -0.50 -30.99
C ALA A 436 0.93 1.03 -30.84
N GLN A 437 -0.17 1.63 -30.41
CA GLN A 437 -0.26 3.07 -30.14
C GLN A 437 0.74 3.52 -29.06
N ALA A 438 0.91 2.72 -28.00
CA ALA A 438 1.87 3.00 -26.94
C ALA A 438 3.32 2.99 -27.46
N VAL A 439 3.68 1.98 -28.26
CA VAL A 439 5.01 1.88 -28.91
C VAL A 439 5.27 3.06 -29.85
N GLU A 440 4.27 3.47 -30.65
CA GLU A 440 4.42 4.55 -31.63
C GLU A 440 4.50 5.93 -30.99
N SER A 441 3.64 6.18 -30.00
CA SER A 441 3.61 7.46 -29.30
C SER A 441 4.72 7.61 -28.26
N GLY A 442 5.28 6.49 -27.78
CA GLY A 442 6.18 6.46 -26.63
C GLY A 442 5.50 6.86 -25.32
N ARG A 443 4.17 6.78 -25.25
CA ARG A 443 3.36 7.16 -24.08
C ARG A 443 2.41 6.05 -23.66
N THR A 444 2.05 6.03 -22.37
CA THR A 444 1.06 5.12 -21.82
C THR A 444 -0.32 5.37 -22.44
N VAL A 445 -0.98 4.30 -22.87
CA VAL A 445 -2.35 4.30 -23.37
C VAL A 445 -3.22 3.57 -22.36
N TRP A 446 -4.20 4.28 -21.78
CA TRP A 446 -5.12 3.73 -20.80
C TRP A 446 -6.57 3.86 -21.29
N ILE A 447 -7.26 2.73 -21.36
CA ILE A 447 -8.69 2.63 -21.66
C ILE A 447 -9.39 2.12 -20.39
N SER A 448 -10.16 3.00 -19.76
CA SER A 448 -10.85 2.73 -18.50
C SER A 448 -12.15 1.96 -18.66
N GLU A 449 -12.71 1.90 -19.87
CA GLU A 449 -13.92 1.15 -20.21
C GLU A 449 -13.80 0.55 -21.61
N ILE A 450 -13.94 -0.78 -21.70
CA ILE A 450 -13.92 -1.51 -22.98
C ILE A 450 -15.36 -1.71 -23.47
N THR A 451 -15.71 -1.00 -24.54
CA THR A 451 -16.99 -1.17 -25.27
C THR A 451 -16.83 -2.11 -26.46
N ASP A 452 -17.92 -2.64 -27.01
CA ASP A 452 -17.89 -3.49 -28.21
C ASP A 452 -17.23 -2.80 -29.41
N ALA A 453 -17.41 -1.48 -29.55
CA ALA A 453 -16.77 -0.70 -30.61
C ALA A 453 -15.24 -0.66 -30.43
N VAL A 454 -14.78 -0.39 -29.20
CA VAL A 454 -13.36 -0.35 -28.84
C VAL A 454 -12.71 -1.74 -28.98
N LEU A 455 -13.43 -2.80 -28.64
CA LEU A 455 -13.04 -4.20 -28.89
C LEU A 455 -12.83 -4.49 -30.38
N GLY A 456 -13.78 -4.06 -31.22
CA GLY A 456 -13.67 -4.20 -32.67
C GLY A 456 -12.45 -3.48 -33.24
N GLU A 457 -12.20 -2.23 -32.82
CA GLU A 457 -11.07 -1.43 -33.27
C GLU A 457 -9.71 -2.00 -32.85
N MET A 458 -9.59 -2.54 -31.63
CA MET A 458 -8.29 -3.05 -31.15
C MET A 458 -7.92 -4.44 -31.70
N THR A 459 -8.86 -5.15 -32.31
CA THR A 459 -8.64 -6.52 -32.83
C THR A 459 -8.30 -6.51 -34.33
N GLN A 460 -7.58 -7.53 -34.80
CA GLN A 460 -7.07 -7.59 -36.17
C GLN A 460 -7.99 -8.39 -37.11
N ASP A 461 -8.61 -9.45 -36.59
CA ASP A 461 -9.55 -10.30 -37.30
C ASP A 461 -10.58 -10.90 -36.34
N GLU A 462 -11.56 -11.64 -36.87
CA GLU A 462 -12.64 -12.23 -36.08
C GLU A 462 -12.12 -13.23 -35.02
N ARG A 463 -11.03 -13.95 -35.31
CA ARG A 463 -10.46 -14.92 -34.36
C ARG A 463 -9.82 -14.20 -33.18
N HIS A 464 -9.14 -13.08 -33.42
CA HIS A 464 -8.60 -12.22 -32.38
C HIS A 464 -9.74 -11.64 -31.53
N LEU A 465 -10.82 -11.17 -32.16
CA LEU A 465 -11.98 -10.64 -31.47
C LEU A 465 -12.66 -11.67 -30.57
N GLU A 466 -12.86 -12.91 -31.05
CA GLU A 466 -13.40 -14.01 -30.25
C GLU A 466 -12.55 -14.31 -29.01
N LEU A 467 -11.22 -14.34 -29.17
CA LEU A 467 -10.28 -14.56 -28.06
C LEU A 467 -10.36 -13.45 -27.01
N VAL A 468 -10.29 -12.18 -27.42
CA VAL A 468 -10.32 -11.03 -26.50
C VAL A 468 -11.69 -10.91 -25.82
N ARG A 469 -12.80 -11.20 -26.52
CA ARG A 469 -14.13 -11.29 -25.90
C ARG A 469 -14.19 -12.35 -24.81
N GLY A 470 -13.54 -13.50 -25.01
CA GLY A 470 -13.47 -14.57 -24.01
C GLY A 470 -12.72 -14.19 -22.73
N LEU A 471 -11.89 -13.14 -22.76
CA LEU A 471 -11.19 -12.61 -21.59
C LEU A 471 -12.08 -11.67 -20.74
N GLU A 472 -13.22 -11.20 -21.27
CA GLU A 472 -14.19 -10.35 -20.56
C GLU A 472 -13.57 -9.09 -19.93
N LEU A 473 -12.59 -8.50 -20.62
CA LEU A 473 -11.86 -7.34 -20.13
C LEU A 473 -12.77 -6.11 -19.99
N THR A 474 -12.61 -5.38 -18.90
CA THR A 474 -13.31 -4.11 -18.62
C THR A 474 -12.42 -2.89 -18.81
N GLY A 475 -11.10 -3.06 -18.67
CA GLY A 475 -10.11 -2.01 -18.85
C GLY A 475 -8.76 -2.57 -19.27
N ILE A 476 -7.96 -1.75 -19.95
CA ILE A 476 -6.63 -2.10 -20.45
C ILE A 476 -5.68 -0.91 -20.30
N VAL A 477 -4.43 -1.19 -19.91
CA VAL A 477 -3.34 -0.23 -19.94
C VAL A 477 -2.16 -0.82 -20.70
N ALA A 478 -1.66 -0.06 -21.67
CA ALA A 478 -0.47 -0.40 -22.45
C ALA A 478 0.61 0.63 -22.18
N VAL A 479 1.75 0.16 -21.66
CA VAL A 479 2.87 0.98 -21.23
C VAL A 479 4.09 0.65 -22.09
N PRO A 480 4.65 1.63 -22.84
CA PRO A 480 5.79 1.35 -23.69
C PRO A 480 7.04 1.09 -22.86
N LEU A 481 7.84 0.12 -23.30
CA LEU A 481 9.15 -0.17 -22.73
C LEU A 481 10.16 0.71 -23.47
N MET A 482 10.71 1.73 -22.80
CA MET A 482 11.54 2.76 -23.43
C MET A 482 12.95 2.76 -22.87
N ALA A 483 13.96 2.86 -23.73
CA ALA A 483 15.33 3.20 -23.37
C ALA A 483 15.89 4.19 -24.37
N ASP A 484 16.61 5.24 -23.93
CA ASP A 484 17.22 6.25 -24.80
C ASP A 484 16.31 6.80 -25.93
N GLY A 485 15.01 6.95 -25.64
CA GLY A 485 14.01 7.44 -26.61
C GLY A 485 13.55 6.43 -27.66
N ARG A 486 14.06 5.19 -27.65
CA ARG A 486 13.60 4.08 -28.50
C ARG A 486 12.65 3.16 -27.73
N ALA A 487 11.61 2.68 -28.41
CA ALA A 487 10.72 1.64 -27.88
C ALA A 487 11.38 0.26 -28.04
N LEU A 488 11.54 -0.44 -26.92
CA LEU A 488 12.03 -1.82 -26.81
C LEU A 488 10.89 -2.84 -26.89
N GLY A 489 9.65 -2.39 -26.68
CA GLY A 489 8.50 -3.26 -26.51
C GLY A 489 7.34 -2.54 -25.82
N VAL A 490 6.39 -3.33 -25.31
CA VAL A 490 5.23 -2.84 -24.57
C VAL A 490 4.79 -3.86 -23.51
N LEU A 491 4.47 -3.35 -22.33
CA LEU A 491 3.78 -4.06 -21.27
C LEU A 491 2.28 -3.74 -21.38
N THR A 492 1.45 -4.75 -21.59
CA THR A 492 -0.01 -4.61 -21.67
C THR A 492 -0.67 -5.37 -20.52
N LEU A 493 -1.47 -4.65 -19.72
CA LEU A 493 -2.21 -5.18 -18.59
C LEU A 493 -3.71 -5.03 -18.84
N GLY A 494 -4.47 -6.11 -18.60
CA GLY A 494 -5.93 -6.13 -18.72
C GLY A 494 -6.59 -6.58 -17.42
N VAL A 495 -7.73 -5.98 -17.09
CA VAL A 495 -8.56 -6.36 -15.93
C VAL A 495 -9.93 -6.86 -16.40
N ASP A 496 -10.46 -7.91 -15.78
CA ASP A 496 -11.77 -8.47 -16.11
C ASP A 496 -12.89 -7.91 -15.18
N ARG A 497 -14.13 -8.40 -15.34
CA ARG A 497 -15.30 -7.95 -14.55
C ARG A 497 -15.26 -8.30 -13.06
N ARG A 498 -14.39 -9.23 -12.65
CA ARG A 498 -14.30 -9.72 -11.27
C ARG A 498 -13.39 -8.83 -10.41
N ARG A 499 -12.57 -7.99 -11.05
CA ARG A 499 -11.66 -7.04 -10.40
C ARG A 499 -12.24 -5.62 -10.42
N ALA A 500 -11.85 -4.81 -9.45
CA ALA A 500 -12.10 -3.37 -9.51
C ALA A 500 -11.40 -2.75 -10.73
N ALA A 501 -12.00 -1.70 -11.29
CA ALA A 501 -11.42 -0.96 -12.41
C ALA A 501 -10.03 -0.39 -12.06
N LEU A 502 -9.14 -0.35 -13.05
CA LEU A 502 -7.81 0.24 -12.90
C LEU A 502 -7.91 1.69 -12.44
N THR A 503 -7.07 2.08 -11.49
CA THR A 503 -6.93 3.46 -11.02
C THR A 503 -5.68 4.12 -11.60
N ALA A 504 -5.62 5.46 -11.57
CA ALA A 504 -4.43 6.20 -12.01
C ALA A 504 -3.15 5.72 -11.29
N ALA A 505 -3.27 5.41 -10.01
CA ALA A 505 -2.14 4.93 -9.23
C ALA A 505 -1.75 3.47 -9.53
N ASP A 506 -2.62 2.68 -10.17
CA ASP A 506 -2.23 1.37 -10.72
C ASP A 506 -1.48 1.51 -12.05
N VAL A 507 -1.86 2.52 -12.86
CA VAL A 507 -1.13 2.91 -14.07
C VAL A 507 0.29 3.38 -13.73
N GLU A 508 0.46 4.22 -12.71
CA GLU A 508 1.79 4.66 -12.23
C GLU A 508 2.68 3.48 -11.84
N VAL A 509 2.12 2.45 -11.18
CA VAL A 509 2.88 1.25 -10.81
C VAL A 509 3.25 0.43 -12.05
N ALA A 510 2.35 0.34 -13.05
CA ALA A 510 2.66 -0.30 -14.32
C ALA A 510 3.78 0.45 -15.08
N GLU A 511 3.79 1.79 -15.04
CA GLU A 511 4.87 2.62 -15.58
C GLU A 511 6.22 2.38 -14.88
N GLN A 512 6.22 2.27 -13.55
CA GLN A 512 7.43 1.94 -12.79
C GLN A 512 7.93 0.53 -13.11
N LEU A 513 7.03 -0.45 -13.25
CA LEU A 513 7.40 -1.81 -13.67
C LEU A 513 7.98 -1.81 -15.09
N ALA A 514 7.33 -1.11 -16.03
CA ALA A 514 7.77 -0.98 -17.41
C ALA A 514 9.17 -0.34 -17.50
N LEU A 515 9.45 0.67 -16.68
CA LEU A 515 10.78 1.28 -16.59
C LEU A 515 11.84 0.25 -16.18
N GLN A 516 11.57 -0.56 -15.17
CA GLN A 516 12.50 -1.59 -14.71
C GLN A 516 12.72 -2.68 -15.77
N VAL A 517 11.64 -3.15 -16.41
CA VAL A 517 11.71 -4.10 -17.52
C VAL A 517 12.55 -3.52 -18.66
N SER A 518 12.36 -2.24 -18.99
CA SER A 518 13.12 -1.56 -20.04
C SER A 518 14.61 -1.58 -19.76
N GLN A 519 15.03 -1.36 -18.51
CA GLN A 519 16.45 -1.41 -18.13
C GLN A 519 17.06 -2.80 -18.31
N VAL A 520 16.33 -3.86 -17.95
CA VAL A 520 16.79 -5.24 -18.14
C VAL A 520 16.91 -5.58 -19.61
N VAL A 521 15.88 -5.24 -20.40
CA VAL A 521 15.88 -5.51 -21.85
C VAL A 521 16.97 -4.71 -22.57
N ASP A 522 17.14 -3.42 -22.26
CA ASP A 522 18.18 -2.58 -22.88
C ASP A 522 19.57 -3.11 -22.59
N LYS A 523 19.85 -3.46 -21.33
CA LYS A 523 21.15 -4.00 -20.92
C LYS A 523 21.46 -5.31 -21.64
N ALA A 524 20.48 -6.20 -21.75
CA ALA A 524 20.66 -7.47 -22.42
C ALA A 524 20.89 -7.32 -23.93
N GLN A 525 20.10 -6.47 -24.60
CA GLN A 525 20.28 -6.20 -26.03
C GLN A 525 21.66 -5.57 -26.34
N ARG A 526 22.17 -4.68 -25.48
CA ARG A 526 23.51 -4.10 -25.64
C ARG A 526 24.61 -5.16 -25.51
N LEU A 527 24.51 -6.03 -24.51
CA LEU A 527 25.49 -7.10 -24.30
C LEU A 527 25.49 -8.11 -25.46
N GLU A 528 24.30 -8.44 -25.97
CA GLU A 528 24.15 -9.31 -27.13
C GLU A 528 24.76 -8.68 -28.39
N LEU A 529 24.49 -7.40 -28.64
CA LEU A 529 25.10 -6.65 -29.75
C LEU A 529 26.62 -6.57 -29.64
N GLU A 530 27.15 -6.32 -28.45
CA GLU A 530 28.60 -6.28 -28.17
C GLU A 530 29.25 -7.64 -28.48
N THR A 531 28.65 -8.73 -27.99
CA THR A 531 29.13 -10.10 -28.23
C THR A 531 29.09 -10.45 -29.72
N GLN A 532 27.99 -10.15 -30.41
CA GLN A 532 27.84 -10.40 -31.85
C GLN A 532 28.86 -9.60 -32.69
N THR A 533 29.13 -8.35 -32.29
CA THR A 533 30.12 -7.50 -32.93
C THR A 533 31.53 -8.07 -32.76
N SER A 534 31.91 -8.47 -31.54
CA SER A 534 33.20 -9.13 -31.27
C SER A 534 33.39 -10.40 -32.10
N HIS A 535 32.41 -11.30 -32.11
CA HIS A 535 32.48 -12.55 -32.89
C HIS A 535 32.60 -12.29 -34.40
N THR A 536 31.83 -11.34 -34.92
CA THR A 536 31.87 -10.99 -36.36
C THR A 536 33.23 -10.40 -36.75
N LEU A 537 33.83 -9.57 -35.90
CA LEU A 537 35.15 -9.00 -36.14
C LEU A 537 36.24 -10.08 -36.08
N GLN A 538 36.18 -10.98 -35.09
CA GLN A 538 37.12 -12.10 -34.99
C GLN A 538 37.06 -13.01 -36.23
N ALA A 539 35.85 -13.40 -36.65
CA ALA A 539 35.66 -14.27 -37.81
C ALA A 539 36.25 -13.68 -39.10
N ASN A 540 36.22 -12.35 -39.27
CA ASN A 540 36.82 -11.67 -40.40
C ASN A 540 38.36 -11.55 -40.29
N LEU A 541 38.90 -11.61 -39.08
CA LEU A 541 40.34 -11.56 -38.83
C LEU A 541 41.00 -12.94 -38.92
N LEU A 542 40.26 -14.04 -38.72
CA LEU A 542 40.80 -15.40 -38.88
C LEU A 542 41.08 -15.76 -40.34
N PRO A 543 42.09 -16.61 -40.62
CA PRO A 543 42.33 -17.09 -41.98
C PRO A 543 41.16 -17.95 -42.45
N PRO A 544 40.79 -17.90 -43.75
CA PRO A 544 39.93 -18.91 -44.32
C PRO A 544 40.63 -20.28 -44.29
N ALA A 545 39.86 -21.35 -44.48
CA ALA A 545 40.40 -22.70 -44.55
C ALA A 545 41.63 -22.77 -45.50
N PRO A 546 42.71 -23.47 -45.09
CA PRO A 546 43.94 -23.52 -45.88
C PRO A 546 43.66 -24.10 -47.28
N PRO A 547 44.31 -23.56 -48.32
CA PRO A 547 44.13 -24.08 -49.68
C PRO A 547 44.69 -25.50 -49.81
N PRO A 548 44.13 -26.34 -50.71
CA PRO A 548 44.68 -27.67 -50.95
C PRO A 548 46.09 -27.56 -51.54
N VAL A 549 47.04 -28.33 -50.98
CA VAL A 549 48.42 -28.40 -51.47
C VAL A 549 48.72 -29.82 -51.97
N PRO A 550 49.09 -30.01 -53.24
CA PRO A 550 49.49 -31.32 -53.74
C PRO A 550 50.66 -31.93 -52.92
N GLY A 551 50.49 -33.18 -52.48
CA GLY A 551 51.48 -33.91 -51.68
C GLY A 551 51.43 -33.65 -50.18
N LEU A 552 50.49 -32.82 -49.70
CA LEU A 552 50.25 -32.59 -48.27
C LEU A 552 48.76 -32.73 -47.93
N GLU A 553 48.46 -33.30 -46.78
CA GLU A 553 47.16 -33.19 -46.12
C GLU A 553 47.26 -32.19 -44.97
N VAL A 554 46.36 -31.21 -44.93
CA VAL A 554 46.40 -30.10 -43.96
C VAL A 554 45.09 -30.08 -43.18
N ALA A 555 45.18 -30.14 -41.85
CA ALA A 555 44.04 -29.95 -40.95
C ALA A 555 44.32 -28.78 -40.01
N VAL A 556 43.27 -27.99 -39.75
CA VAL A 556 43.33 -26.88 -38.79
C VAL A 556 42.15 -26.96 -37.85
N ARG A 557 42.40 -26.64 -36.59
CA ARG A 557 41.37 -26.30 -35.61
C ARG A 557 41.72 -24.97 -34.97
N TYR A 558 40.78 -24.04 -35.06
CA TYR A 558 40.83 -22.80 -34.30
C TYR A 558 39.69 -22.82 -33.30
N VAL A 559 39.99 -22.70 -32.02
CA VAL A 559 38.96 -22.75 -30.98
C VAL A 559 39.09 -21.56 -30.06
N ALA A 560 38.12 -20.65 -30.17
CA ALA A 560 38.12 -19.43 -29.38
C ALA A 560 37.91 -19.71 -27.88
N ALA A 561 38.45 -18.86 -27.02
CA ALA A 561 38.23 -18.89 -25.58
C ALA A 561 36.74 -18.71 -25.24
N SER A 562 36.25 -19.39 -24.21
CA SER A 562 34.81 -19.49 -23.91
C SER A 562 34.23 -18.31 -23.09
N ARG A 563 34.98 -17.21 -22.91
CA ARG A 563 34.61 -16.15 -21.96
C ARG A 563 34.29 -14.82 -22.65
N GLY A 564 33.02 -14.46 -22.62
CA GLY A 564 32.57 -13.08 -22.84
C GLY A 564 32.85 -12.54 -24.25
N ALA A 565 33.02 -11.22 -24.34
CA ALA A 565 33.27 -10.48 -25.58
C ALA A 565 34.76 -10.42 -25.98
N ASP A 566 35.61 -11.26 -25.35
CA ASP A 566 37.05 -11.32 -25.62
C ASP A 566 37.32 -11.83 -27.05
N VAL A 567 38.38 -11.34 -27.67
CA VAL A 567 38.75 -11.64 -29.06
C VAL A 567 40.17 -12.18 -29.09
N GLY A 568 40.36 -13.34 -29.72
CA GLY A 568 41.63 -14.05 -29.65
C GLY A 568 42.79 -13.47 -30.46
N GLY A 569 43.99 -13.60 -29.89
CA GLY A 569 45.28 -13.18 -30.47
C GLY A 569 45.95 -14.24 -31.34
N ASP A 570 45.55 -15.51 -31.20
CA ASP A 570 46.08 -16.65 -31.93
C ASP A 570 45.89 -16.57 -33.45
N PHE A 571 46.88 -17.06 -34.20
CA PHE A 571 46.78 -17.22 -35.64
C PHE A 571 47.58 -18.38 -36.20
N TYR A 572 47.20 -18.72 -37.42
CA TYR A 572 47.95 -19.61 -38.31
C TYR A 572 47.95 -19.04 -39.74
N ASP A 573 48.87 -19.50 -40.58
CA ASP A 573 48.80 -19.28 -42.02
C ASP A 573 49.46 -20.43 -42.78
N VAL A 574 48.86 -20.83 -43.89
CA VAL A 574 49.39 -21.86 -44.80
C VAL A 574 49.33 -21.29 -46.22
N VAL A 575 50.50 -20.96 -46.78
CA VAL A 575 50.60 -20.20 -48.02
C VAL A 575 51.39 -21.01 -49.05
N PRO A 576 50.74 -21.57 -50.08
CA PRO A 576 51.44 -22.18 -51.21
C PRO A 576 52.23 -21.12 -51.96
N LEU A 577 53.54 -21.33 -52.13
CA LEU A 577 54.41 -20.38 -52.81
C LEU A 577 54.33 -20.58 -54.34
N PRO A 578 54.30 -19.50 -55.14
CA PRO A 578 54.23 -19.59 -56.60
C PRO A 578 55.40 -20.36 -57.21
N ALA A 579 55.18 -20.93 -58.41
CA ALA A 579 56.20 -21.59 -59.23
C ALA A 579 56.93 -22.76 -58.53
N GLY A 580 56.21 -23.55 -57.74
CA GLY A 580 56.77 -24.74 -57.07
C GLY A 580 57.71 -24.43 -55.90
N GLY A 581 57.58 -23.24 -55.30
CA GLY A 581 58.46 -22.78 -54.22
C GLY A 581 58.21 -23.41 -52.84
N GLY A 582 57.40 -24.46 -52.75
CA GLY A 582 56.98 -25.08 -51.50
C GLY A 582 55.79 -24.38 -50.84
N VAL A 583 55.62 -24.59 -49.54
CA VAL A 583 54.56 -24.02 -48.69
C VAL A 583 55.22 -23.26 -47.55
N ALA A 584 54.78 -22.03 -47.31
CA ALA A 584 55.14 -21.26 -46.13
C ALA A 584 54.09 -21.43 -45.03
N LEU A 585 54.57 -21.52 -43.79
CA LEU A 585 53.77 -21.79 -42.60
C LEU A 585 53.98 -20.68 -41.58
N ALA A 586 52.92 -20.32 -40.87
CA ALA A 586 53.00 -19.52 -39.66
C ALA A 586 52.03 -20.06 -38.61
N VAL A 587 52.42 -20.02 -37.35
CA VAL A 587 51.53 -20.15 -36.19
C VAL A 587 52.04 -19.21 -35.11
N GLY A 588 51.17 -18.58 -34.33
CA GLY A 588 51.62 -17.66 -33.30
C GLY A 588 50.48 -17.10 -32.47
N ASP A 589 50.85 -16.36 -31.44
CA ASP A 589 49.95 -15.69 -30.51
C ASP A 589 50.41 -14.25 -30.26
N VAL A 590 49.45 -13.33 -30.20
CA VAL A 590 49.66 -11.92 -29.85
C VAL A 590 49.23 -11.69 -28.42
N VAL A 591 50.11 -11.12 -27.61
CA VAL A 591 49.85 -10.89 -26.18
C VAL A 591 48.57 -10.08 -25.95
N GLY A 592 47.59 -10.73 -25.30
CA GLY A 592 46.31 -10.18 -24.88
C GLY A 592 45.13 -10.70 -25.70
N HIS A 593 43.93 -10.57 -25.14
CA HIS A 593 42.70 -11.21 -25.65
C HIS A 593 41.61 -10.18 -26.02
N ASP A 594 42.01 -9.09 -26.68
CA ASP A 594 41.10 -8.02 -27.11
C ASP A 594 41.17 -7.74 -28.62
N ILE A 595 40.26 -6.89 -29.10
CA ILE A 595 40.17 -6.51 -30.52
C ILE A 595 41.48 -5.94 -31.08
N THR A 596 42.34 -5.35 -30.25
CA THR A 596 43.62 -4.79 -30.69
C THR A 596 44.65 -5.90 -30.92
N ALA A 597 44.64 -6.97 -30.11
CA ALA A 597 45.46 -8.15 -30.32
C ALA A 597 45.07 -8.86 -31.62
N ALA A 598 43.76 -9.05 -31.85
CA ALA A 598 43.25 -9.62 -33.10
C ALA A 598 43.58 -8.77 -34.34
N ALA A 599 43.56 -7.44 -34.21
CA ALA A 599 43.98 -6.53 -35.28
C ALA A 599 45.48 -6.66 -35.59
N VAL A 600 46.35 -6.73 -34.57
CA VAL A 600 47.79 -6.99 -34.73
C VAL A 600 48.00 -8.34 -35.43
N MET A 601 47.30 -9.39 -35.00
CA MET A 601 47.32 -10.71 -35.61
C MET A 601 47.03 -10.66 -37.13
N GLY A 602 45.95 -9.97 -37.54
CA GLY A 602 45.61 -9.78 -38.95
C GLY A 602 46.69 -9.01 -39.73
N GLN A 603 47.32 -8.01 -39.10
CA GLN A 603 48.46 -7.29 -39.68
C GLN A 603 49.70 -8.18 -39.83
N LEU A 604 50.04 -8.99 -38.82
CA LEU A 604 51.17 -9.93 -38.89
C LEU A 604 51.00 -10.92 -40.04
N ARG A 605 49.80 -11.50 -40.20
CA ARG A 605 49.52 -12.39 -41.34
C ARG A 605 49.66 -11.67 -42.68
N SER A 606 49.13 -10.45 -42.78
CA SER A 606 49.20 -9.66 -44.01
C SER A 606 50.64 -9.30 -44.38
N VAL A 607 51.44 -8.88 -43.41
CA VAL A 607 52.87 -8.58 -43.59
C VAL A 607 53.64 -9.85 -43.93
N HIS A 608 53.38 -10.98 -43.26
CA HIS A 608 54.01 -12.25 -43.56
C HIS A 608 53.83 -12.61 -45.04
N ARG A 609 52.59 -12.55 -45.54
CA ARG A 609 52.28 -12.82 -46.96
C ARG A 609 53.01 -11.88 -47.93
N VAL A 610 53.18 -10.60 -47.57
CA VAL A 610 53.97 -9.66 -48.37
C VAL A 610 55.46 -10.02 -48.34
N LEU A 611 56.01 -10.37 -47.18
CA LEU A 611 57.42 -10.77 -47.03
C LEU A 611 57.77 -12.02 -47.83
N LEU A 612 56.80 -12.93 -48.04
CA LEU A 612 56.98 -14.15 -48.83
C LEU A 612 57.22 -13.90 -50.33
N ALA A 613 56.99 -12.69 -50.84
CA ALA A 613 57.23 -12.35 -52.25
C ALA A 613 58.67 -12.64 -52.70
N ASP A 614 59.65 -12.37 -51.84
CA ASP A 614 61.08 -12.62 -52.10
C ASP A 614 61.54 -14.02 -51.65
N ARG A 615 60.63 -14.84 -51.12
CA ARG A 615 60.89 -16.18 -50.55
C ARG A 615 62.07 -16.22 -49.54
N PRO A 616 62.09 -15.34 -48.52
CA PRO A 616 63.09 -15.40 -47.47
C PRO A 616 63.01 -16.72 -46.68
N GLY A 617 64.11 -17.11 -46.04
CA GLY A 617 64.09 -18.18 -45.05
C GLY A 617 63.33 -17.77 -43.77
N PRO A 618 62.86 -18.73 -42.96
CA PRO A 618 62.12 -18.44 -41.72
C PRO A 618 62.80 -17.48 -40.74
N SER A 619 64.13 -17.53 -40.55
CA SER A 619 64.80 -16.59 -39.63
C SER A 619 64.81 -15.17 -40.18
N ALA A 620 64.99 -15.02 -41.49
CA ALA A 620 64.96 -13.72 -42.15
C ALA A 620 63.57 -13.07 -42.08
N ILE A 621 62.49 -13.86 -42.02
CA ILE A 621 61.13 -13.34 -41.77
C ILE A 621 61.07 -12.72 -40.37
N ILE A 622 61.57 -13.41 -39.34
CA ILE A 622 61.63 -12.89 -37.96
C ILE A 622 62.44 -11.60 -37.89
N ASP A 623 63.62 -11.56 -38.51
CA ASP A 623 64.49 -10.39 -38.51
C ASP A 623 63.80 -9.18 -39.18
N ARG A 624 63.07 -9.41 -40.28
CA ARG A 624 62.30 -8.36 -40.97
C ARG A 624 61.12 -7.86 -40.12
N PHE A 625 60.41 -8.75 -39.42
CA PHE A 625 59.37 -8.34 -38.46
C PHE A 625 59.95 -7.50 -37.34
N GLN A 626 61.07 -7.90 -36.74
CA GLN A 626 61.69 -7.14 -35.65
C GLN A 626 62.20 -5.77 -36.09
N ALA A 627 62.84 -5.69 -37.27
CA ALA A 627 63.28 -4.42 -37.84
C ALA A 627 62.10 -3.49 -38.20
N GLY A 628 60.98 -4.07 -38.65
CA GLY A 628 59.77 -3.35 -39.05
C GLY A 628 58.79 -3.04 -37.92
N TRP A 629 58.96 -3.61 -36.72
CA TRP A 629 57.92 -3.60 -35.67
C TRP A 629 57.46 -2.19 -35.30
N GLY A 630 58.41 -1.29 -35.05
CA GLY A 630 58.12 0.11 -34.74
C GLY A 630 57.52 0.90 -35.91
N LEU A 631 57.85 0.53 -37.16
CA LEU A 631 57.30 1.17 -38.36
C LEU A 631 55.83 0.78 -38.60
N LEU A 632 55.46 -0.44 -38.21
CA LEU A 632 54.08 -0.92 -38.25
C LEU A 632 53.21 -0.29 -37.14
N GLY A 633 53.81 0.43 -36.19
CA GLY A 633 53.09 1.05 -35.07
C GLY A 633 52.55 0.04 -34.06
N LEU A 634 53.00 -1.22 -34.11
CA LEU A 634 52.53 -2.31 -33.25
C LEU A 634 52.99 -2.09 -31.81
N GLN A 635 52.03 -2.05 -30.88
CA GLN A 635 52.29 -1.79 -29.45
C GLN A 635 52.35 -3.07 -28.61
N ARG A 636 52.00 -4.23 -29.19
CA ARG A 636 51.98 -5.52 -28.51
C ARG A 636 53.15 -6.38 -28.95
N MET A 637 53.50 -7.35 -28.13
CA MET A 637 54.45 -8.40 -28.47
C MET A 637 53.70 -9.63 -28.99
N ALA A 638 54.38 -10.48 -29.73
CA ALA A 638 53.81 -11.73 -30.24
C ALA A 638 54.82 -12.86 -30.22
N THR A 639 54.39 -14.07 -29.89
CA THR A 639 55.13 -15.29 -30.21
C THR A 639 54.76 -15.71 -31.63
N ALA A 640 55.72 -16.23 -32.39
CA ALA A 640 55.41 -16.81 -33.70
C ALA A 640 56.44 -17.85 -34.12
N MET A 641 55.98 -18.89 -34.78
CA MET A 641 56.78 -19.83 -35.54
C MET A 641 56.56 -19.61 -37.02
N PHE A 642 57.65 -19.48 -37.77
CA PHE A 642 57.61 -19.42 -39.23
C PHE A 642 58.27 -20.67 -39.82
N GLY A 643 57.74 -21.17 -40.92
CA GLY A 643 58.24 -22.36 -41.56
C GLY A 643 58.18 -22.33 -43.08
N SER A 644 59.02 -23.14 -43.72
CA SER A 644 58.90 -23.48 -45.13
C SER A 644 59.06 -24.99 -45.33
N LEU A 645 58.16 -25.56 -46.14
CA LEU A 645 58.10 -26.99 -46.43
C LEU A 645 58.02 -27.20 -47.95
N ASP A 646 58.94 -27.97 -48.50
CA ASP A 646 58.84 -28.47 -49.88
C ASP A 646 58.09 -29.81 -49.89
N PRO A 647 56.87 -29.90 -50.47
CA PRO A 647 56.10 -31.15 -50.52
C PRO A 647 56.84 -32.30 -51.24
N ALA A 648 57.63 -31.98 -52.26
CA ALA A 648 58.27 -32.98 -53.11
C ALA A 648 59.44 -33.65 -52.39
N THR A 649 60.28 -32.87 -51.72
CA THR A 649 61.48 -33.38 -51.03
C THR A 649 61.23 -33.66 -49.54
N GLY A 650 60.23 -33.01 -48.95
CA GLY A 650 60.00 -32.97 -47.51
C GLY A 650 60.94 -32.00 -46.78
N GLN A 651 61.76 -31.21 -47.47
CA GLN A 651 62.65 -30.26 -46.80
C GLN A 651 61.85 -29.27 -45.96
N LEU A 652 62.07 -29.28 -44.65
CA LEU A 652 61.38 -28.47 -43.66
C LEU A 652 62.40 -27.55 -43.00
N ARG A 653 62.12 -26.24 -43.00
CA ARG A 653 62.87 -25.23 -42.25
C ARG A 653 61.92 -24.51 -41.31
N LEU A 654 62.36 -24.26 -40.09
CA LEU A 654 61.57 -23.63 -39.04
C LEU A 654 62.41 -22.61 -38.28
N ALA A 655 61.80 -21.50 -37.86
CA ALA A 655 62.39 -20.57 -36.91
C ALA A 655 61.31 -20.08 -35.94
N SER A 656 61.70 -19.94 -34.67
CA SER A 656 60.79 -19.52 -33.59
C SER A 656 61.17 -18.15 -33.06
N ALA A 657 60.20 -17.24 -32.99
CA ALA A 657 60.24 -15.99 -32.24
C ALA A 657 59.52 -16.16 -30.90
N GLY A 658 60.16 -16.85 -29.95
CA GLY A 658 59.62 -17.09 -28.61
C GLY A 658 58.44 -18.07 -28.54
N HIS A 659 58.15 -18.79 -29.62
CA HIS A 659 57.03 -19.73 -29.71
C HIS A 659 57.44 -21.17 -29.32
N LEU A 660 56.46 -21.98 -28.92
CA LEU A 660 56.66 -23.37 -28.46
C LEU A 660 57.22 -24.27 -29.57
N SER A 661 58.01 -25.27 -29.17
CA SER A 661 58.56 -26.26 -30.11
C SER A 661 57.45 -27.08 -30.77
N PRO A 662 57.48 -27.28 -32.09
CA PRO A 662 56.48 -28.07 -32.79
C PRO A 662 56.74 -29.55 -32.60
N LEU A 663 55.72 -30.36 -32.84
CA LEU A 663 55.74 -31.80 -32.66
C LEU A 663 55.74 -32.50 -34.02
N ILE A 664 56.56 -33.53 -34.23
CA ILE A 664 56.41 -34.46 -35.35
C ILE A 664 55.80 -35.76 -34.84
N VAL A 665 54.79 -36.25 -35.54
CA VAL A 665 54.16 -37.56 -35.31
C VAL A 665 54.47 -38.45 -36.52
N SER A 666 55.11 -39.59 -36.31
CA SER A 666 55.60 -40.48 -37.38
C SER A 666 55.48 -41.94 -36.97
N ALA A 667 55.65 -42.89 -37.90
CA ALA A 667 55.60 -44.34 -37.68
C ALA A 667 56.26 -44.85 -36.38
N SER A 668 57.33 -44.16 -35.95
CA SER A 668 58.16 -44.50 -34.80
C SER A 668 57.74 -43.85 -33.47
N GLY A 669 56.72 -42.98 -33.47
CA GLY A 669 56.27 -42.22 -32.30
C GLY A 669 56.15 -40.72 -32.56
N ALA A 670 56.00 -39.95 -31.48
CA ALA A 670 55.96 -38.49 -31.52
C ALA A 670 57.19 -37.88 -30.83
N GLU A 671 57.74 -36.79 -31.36
CA GLU A 671 58.87 -36.08 -30.75
C GLU A 671 58.78 -34.56 -31.02
N PHE A 672 59.25 -33.76 -30.06
CA PHE A 672 59.36 -32.31 -30.23
C PHE A 672 60.62 -31.95 -31.02
N LEU A 673 60.50 -31.02 -31.96
CA LEU A 673 61.65 -30.48 -32.68
C LEU A 673 62.39 -29.44 -31.83
N GLU A 674 63.71 -29.58 -31.72
CA GLU A 674 64.58 -28.62 -31.03
C GLU A 674 64.79 -27.32 -31.85
N VAL A 675 63.71 -26.61 -32.15
CA VAL A 675 63.75 -25.27 -32.74
C VAL A 675 64.11 -24.28 -31.64
N ARG A 676 65.32 -23.71 -31.69
CA ARG A 676 65.73 -22.73 -30.67
C ARG A 676 64.95 -21.42 -30.82
N PRO A 677 64.25 -20.94 -29.78
CA PRO A 677 63.52 -19.69 -29.86
C PRO A 677 64.46 -18.48 -29.81
N SER A 678 64.24 -17.50 -30.69
CA SER A 678 64.71 -16.13 -30.50
C SER A 678 63.78 -15.38 -29.53
N ARG A 679 64.00 -14.07 -29.35
CA ARG A 679 63.04 -13.23 -28.62
C ARG A 679 61.72 -13.14 -29.37
N MET A 680 60.63 -12.97 -28.62
CA MET A 680 59.29 -12.63 -29.12
C MET A 680 59.35 -11.39 -30.00
N LEU A 681 58.48 -11.35 -31.00
CA LEU A 681 58.32 -10.19 -31.85
C LEU A 681 57.89 -8.96 -31.02
N GLY A 682 58.49 -7.80 -31.28
CA GLY A 682 58.27 -6.57 -30.50
C GLY A 682 59.10 -6.45 -29.23
N ALA A 683 59.82 -7.49 -28.81
CA ALA A 683 60.79 -7.38 -27.73
C ALA A 683 61.98 -6.48 -28.13
N PRO A 684 62.67 -5.84 -27.16
CA PRO A 684 63.89 -5.09 -27.44
C PRO A 684 64.93 -5.94 -28.21
N PRO A 685 65.59 -5.37 -29.25
CA PRO A 685 66.51 -6.11 -30.11
C PRO A 685 67.57 -6.86 -29.32
N SER A 686 67.83 -8.11 -29.72
CA SER A 686 68.87 -8.96 -29.16
C SER A 686 70.07 -9.00 -30.10
N ALA A 687 71.29 -9.11 -29.57
CA ALA A 687 72.51 -9.24 -30.37
C ALA A 687 72.61 -10.61 -31.09
N SER A 688 71.75 -11.58 -30.73
CA SER A 688 71.70 -12.89 -31.36
C SER A 688 70.56 -12.94 -32.40
N PRO A 689 70.85 -13.26 -33.67
CA PRO A 689 69.83 -13.41 -34.72
C PRO A 689 69.00 -14.68 -34.51
N ALA A 690 67.84 -14.75 -35.17
CA ALA A 690 67.03 -15.97 -35.16
C ALA A 690 67.78 -17.13 -35.83
N VAL A 691 67.69 -18.31 -35.23
CA VAL A 691 68.34 -19.53 -35.73
C VAL A 691 67.29 -20.38 -36.44
N GLU A 692 67.65 -20.93 -37.59
CA GLU A 692 66.79 -21.87 -38.31
C GLU A 692 67.12 -23.31 -37.93
N TRP A 693 66.08 -24.07 -37.63
CA TRP A 693 66.11 -25.52 -37.65
C TRP A 693 65.86 -25.99 -39.09
N ALA A 694 66.58 -27.02 -39.53
CA ALA A 694 66.42 -27.62 -40.85
C ALA A 694 66.41 -29.15 -40.76
N GLY A 695 65.47 -29.78 -41.45
CA GLY A 695 65.33 -31.23 -41.49
C GLY A 695 64.44 -31.68 -42.65
N VAL A 696 63.97 -32.92 -42.57
CA VAL A 696 63.08 -33.51 -43.56
C VAL A 696 61.84 -34.04 -42.85
N LEU A 697 60.64 -33.66 -43.33
CA LEU A 697 59.38 -34.29 -42.96
C LEU A 697 59.22 -35.58 -43.79
N PRO A 698 59.28 -36.77 -43.17
CA PRO A 698 59.11 -38.03 -43.89
C PRO A 698 57.71 -38.16 -44.49
N VAL A 699 57.58 -38.97 -45.55
CA VAL A 699 56.26 -39.39 -46.05
C VAL A 699 55.55 -40.21 -44.95
N GLY A 700 54.28 -39.93 -44.72
CA GLY A 700 53.46 -40.52 -43.66
C GLY A 700 53.68 -39.91 -42.27
N ALA A 701 54.53 -38.88 -42.14
CA ALA A 701 54.69 -38.13 -40.90
C ALA A 701 53.89 -36.82 -40.92
N THR A 702 53.45 -36.38 -39.74
CA THR A 702 52.63 -35.18 -39.53
C THR A 702 53.39 -34.19 -38.66
N LEU A 703 53.57 -32.97 -39.16
CA LEU A 703 54.04 -31.83 -38.37
C LEU A 703 52.84 -31.19 -37.67
N VAL A 704 52.93 -30.98 -36.36
CA VAL A 704 51.91 -30.35 -35.52
C VAL A 704 52.48 -29.04 -34.94
N LEU A 705 51.81 -27.95 -35.26
CA LEU A 705 52.07 -26.58 -34.82
C LEU A 705 50.89 -26.13 -33.96
N PHE A 706 51.15 -25.58 -32.78
CA PHE A 706 50.10 -25.24 -31.83
C PHE A 706 50.47 -24.02 -30.99
N THR A 707 49.48 -23.25 -30.58
CA THR A 707 49.61 -22.18 -29.59
C THR A 707 49.55 -22.72 -28.16
N ASP A 708 50.03 -21.92 -27.21
CA ASP A 708 50.12 -22.29 -25.80
C ASP A 708 48.75 -22.62 -25.19
N GLY A 709 47.65 -22.03 -25.63
CA GLY A 709 46.32 -22.38 -25.14
C GLY A 709 45.90 -23.86 -25.33
N LEU A 710 46.61 -24.63 -26.17
CA LEU A 710 46.43 -26.09 -26.23
C LEU A 710 46.99 -26.81 -25.00
N VAL A 711 48.07 -26.30 -24.42
CA VAL A 711 48.86 -26.97 -23.36
C VAL A 711 48.85 -26.20 -22.04
N GLU A 712 48.53 -24.91 -22.05
CA GLU A 712 48.47 -24.06 -20.87
C GLU A 712 47.06 -24.12 -20.25
N SER A 713 47.02 -24.32 -18.94
CA SER A 713 45.77 -24.30 -18.18
C SER A 713 45.97 -23.57 -16.86
N ARG A 714 44.87 -23.14 -16.23
CA ARG A 714 44.93 -22.49 -14.90
C ARG A 714 45.41 -23.42 -13.78
N THR A 715 45.40 -24.73 -14.03
CA THR A 715 45.56 -25.78 -13.01
C THR A 715 46.79 -26.65 -13.21
N ALA A 716 47.48 -26.54 -14.35
CA ALA A 716 48.65 -27.31 -14.69
C ALA A 716 49.70 -26.41 -15.37
N ASP A 717 50.97 -26.69 -15.10
CA ASP A 717 52.09 -25.97 -15.70
C ASP A 717 52.26 -26.35 -17.18
N ILE A 718 52.89 -25.49 -17.96
CA ILE A 718 53.09 -25.67 -19.41
C ILE A 718 53.87 -26.94 -19.72
N ASP A 719 54.84 -27.31 -18.86
CA ASP A 719 55.62 -28.54 -19.00
C ASP A 719 54.74 -29.81 -18.83
N GLU A 720 53.76 -29.76 -17.94
CA GLU A 720 52.81 -30.86 -17.73
C GLU A 720 51.88 -30.99 -18.95
N GLY A 721 51.43 -29.86 -19.50
CA GLY A 721 50.65 -29.80 -20.74
C GLY A 721 51.40 -30.34 -21.95
N LEU A 722 52.67 -29.97 -22.13
CA LEU A 722 53.53 -30.48 -23.19
C LEU A 722 53.77 -31.99 -23.05
N ALA A 723 53.97 -32.49 -21.83
CA ALA A 723 54.09 -33.93 -21.58
C ALA A 723 52.79 -34.69 -21.87
N LEU A 724 51.63 -34.08 -21.62
CA LEU A 724 50.34 -34.65 -21.98
C LEU A 724 50.14 -34.66 -23.50
N LEU A 725 50.47 -33.57 -24.19
CA LEU A 725 50.41 -33.46 -25.65
C LEU A 725 51.23 -34.56 -26.32
N LEU A 726 52.45 -34.79 -25.85
CA LEU A 726 53.32 -35.84 -26.37
C LEU A 726 52.67 -37.23 -26.25
N ARG A 727 52.13 -37.58 -25.07
CA ARG A 727 51.46 -38.86 -24.84
C ARG A 727 50.20 -39.03 -25.70
N ALA A 728 49.39 -37.98 -25.82
CA ALA A 728 48.18 -37.98 -26.64
C ALA A 728 48.52 -38.21 -28.13
N ALA A 729 49.57 -37.54 -28.62
CA ALA A 729 50.05 -37.71 -29.98
C ALA A 729 50.67 -39.09 -30.25
N GLU A 730 51.39 -39.67 -29.29
CA GLU A 730 51.89 -41.05 -29.36
C GLU A 730 50.74 -42.07 -29.45
N ALA A 731 49.67 -41.87 -28.69
CA ALA A 731 48.48 -42.73 -28.75
C ALA A 731 47.66 -42.56 -30.04
N ALA A 732 47.78 -41.40 -30.68
CA ALA A 732 47.18 -41.08 -31.98
C ALA A 732 48.07 -41.47 -33.17
N HIS A 733 49.15 -42.22 -32.94
CA HIS A 733 50.09 -42.55 -33.99
C HIS A 733 49.43 -43.37 -35.12
N GLY A 734 49.41 -42.82 -36.33
CA GLY A 734 48.79 -43.40 -37.52
C GLY A 734 47.44 -42.79 -37.91
N ASP A 735 46.88 -41.90 -37.07
CA ASP A 735 45.71 -41.11 -37.43
C ASP A 735 46.03 -40.11 -38.55
N GLY A 736 45.05 -39.84 -39.41
CA GLY A 736 45.13 -38.74 -40.36
C GLY A 736 45.11 -37.37 -39.64
N PRO A 737 45.52 -36.28 -40.30
CA PRO A 737 45.71 -34.98 -39.64
C PRO A 737 44.43 -34.43 -38.97
N ASP A 738 43.24 -34.66 -39.54
CA ASP A 738 41.98 -34.26 -38.90
C ASP A 738 41.69 -35.04 -37.61
N GLN A 739 41.86 -36.36 -37.64
CA GLN A 739 41.62 -37.25 -36.50
C GLN A 739 42.60 -36.97 -35.36
N LEU A 740 43.87 -36.70 -35.71
CA LEU A 740 44.90 -36.27 -34.78
C LEU A 740 44.48 -34.97 -34.09
N CYS A 741 44.11 -33.94 -34.85
CA CYS A 741 43.66 -32.67 -34.28
C CYS A 741 42.47 -32.83 -33.33
N ASP A 742 41.44 -33.59 -33.73
CA ASP A 742 40.24 -33.80 -32.91
C ASP A 742 40.56 -34.55 -31.60
N ARG A 743 41.46 -35.54 -31.65
CA ARG A 743 41.88 -36.27 -30.44
C ARG A 743 42.69 -35.40 -29.50
N LEU A 744 43.65 -34.63 -30.03
CA LEU A 744 44.45 -33.71 -29.23
C LEU A 744 43.57 -32.68 -28.52
N LEU A 745 42.61 -32.07 -29.22
CA LEU A 745 41.70 -31.12 -28.57
C LEU A 745 40.86 -31.79 -27.47
N ALA A 746 40.34 -32.98 -27.72
CA ALA A 746 39.50 -33.70 -26.76
C ALA A 746 40.27 -34.08 -25.48
N GLU A 747 41.53 -34.53 -25.60
CA GLU A 747 42.34 -34.96 -24.47
C GLU A 747 42.93 -33.80 -23.66
N LEU A 748 43.31 -32.69 -24.31
CA LEU A 748 44.00 -31.60 -23.63
C LEU A 748 43.08 -30.51 -23.06
N ILE A 749 41.93 -30.24 -23.67
CA ILE A 749 41.13 -29.05 -23.32
C ILE A 749 39.96 -29.38 -22.37
N GLY A 750 39.36 -30.57 -22.46
CA GLY A 750 38.19 -30.92 -21.63
C GLY A 750 37.03 -29.89 -21.70
N ASP A 751 36.30 -29.71 -20.60
CA ASP A 751 35.09 -28.86 -20.51
C ASP A 751 35.34 -27.39 -20.09
N HIS A 752 36.56 -26.98 -19.74
CA HIS A 752 36.86 -25.62 -19.23
C HIS A 752 38.15 -25.03 -19.85
N ARG A 753 37.99 -24.09 -20.79
CA ARG A 753 39.08 -23.46 -21.54
C ARG A 753 39.53 -22.12 -20.93
N ALA A 754 40.84 -21.90 -20.87
CA ALA A 754 41.45 -20.68 -20.33
C ALA A 754 41.83 -19.66 -21.40
N ASP A 755 42.25 -20.11 -22.59
CA ASP A 755 42.77 -19.27 -23.70
C ASP A 755 42.36 -19.79 -25.10
N ASP A 756 42.65 -19.03 -26.15
CA ASP A 756 42.42 -19.43 -27.54
C ASP A 756 43.36 -20.56 -27.99
N VAL A 757 42.96 -21.32 -29.01
CA VAL A 757 43.79 -22.40 -29.57
C VAL A 757 43.83 -22.33 -31.08
N ALA A 758 45.02 -22.20 -31.66
CA ALA A 758 45.31 -22.50 -33.05
C ALA A 758 46.14 -23.78 -33.14
N LEU A 759 45.57 -24.83 -33.73
CA LEU A 759 46.20 -26.13 -33.94
C LEU A 759 46.24 -26.44 -35.43
N LEU A 760 47.44 -26.64 -35.98
CA LEU A 760 47.72 -26.90 -37.39
C LEU A 760 48.49 -28.22 -37.52
N ALA A 761 47.92 -29.19 -38.24
CA ALA A 761 48.54 -30.46 -38.55
C ALA A 761 48.78 -30.60 -40.07
N ILE A 762 50.00 -30.96 -40.47
CA ILE A 762 50.41 -31.08 -41.86
C ILE A 762 51.09 -32.43 -42.07
N ALA A 763 50.41 -33.34 -42.76
CA ALA A 763 50.92 -34.64 -43.12
C ALA A 763 51.47 -34.63 -44.55
N ARG A 764 52.62 -35.28 -44.77
CA ARG A 764 53.16 -35.49 -46.12
C ARG A 764 52.70 -36.85 -46.65
N VAL A 765 52.05 -36.87 -47.81
CA VAL A 765 51.44 -38.09 -48.40
C VAL A 765 52.14 -38.62 -49.63
#